data_AF-A0A954GQ16-F1
#
_entry.id   AF-A0A954GQ16-F1
#
_cell.length_a   1.000
_cell.length_b   1.000
_cell.length_c   1.000
_cell.angle_alpha   90.00
_cell.angle_beta   90.00
_cell.angle_gamma   90.00
#
_symmetry.space_group_name_H-M   'P 1'
#
loop_
_entity.id
_entity.type
_entity.pdbx_description
1 polymer ?
#
loop_
_entity_poly.entity_id
_entity_poly.type
_entity_poly.pdbx_seq_one_letter_code
_entity_poly.pdbx_strand_id
1 'polypeptide(L)'
;RRLMADSPEYQILRDWISAGLPNDVTTAPRIQELQVTPVFANVPANGAPVEIKANAQLSDGTQRDVTSLCVYDSSAVSVLVSPNGVATSESAGLTTVSVRYLDKQAAVRLEFVEPRPNFEFAAPPVQNRVDELVFEQLKRLNMNPSPLCDDATFIRRAYLDLTGLLPPAEVAREFVSSSEPDKRSRLIDRLLESPEFVDQQTQRWADLLRAEEKTLDAKGLPAYHNWIREQITANTPINELAARLVEARGSTYTVPQTNFYRALRTYEERAETTAQLFLGVRLTCAKCHNHPFDRWTQDDYYNWANFFARVDYEIIENKRRDANDKHEFVGEQIVKIKDEGEVKNVRTGQPAEIRFLGEQAEAVTDSAESDRLQQLAAWLRTPDNRRFAAAQANRVWFQVMGRGIVDPIDDFRATNPPVNPELFDMLTDEFVSSGFDARHLIRLIMNSSTYQLDSLPNETNQHDDLCFSHPAPRRLTAEQTLDAIAQVLDSRVPFGGHDAGTRAVQLVGVRNGEFRYAKPEAGDDFLRLFGKPNRLQSCECERTNETTLAQTFELVSGEVVSKSLSSDKGLVGQALQQNMSPTDFITTLYWSALTRAPSPAELSILTQHIESSPNRRTAFENVAWAVLNSNEFLLYR
;
A
#
# COMPACT_ATOMS: atom_id res chain seq x y z
N ARG A 1 -16.80 -22.33 25.44
CA ARG A 1 -16.24 -22.50 26.81
C ARG A 1 -17.39 -22.80 27.76
N ARG A 2 -17.21 -23.66 28.78
CA ARG A 2 -18.16 -23.75 29.90
C ARG A 2 -17.93 -22.56 30.84
N LEU A 3 -18.99 -21.88 31.23
CA LEU A 3 -18.92 -20.87 32.30
C LEU A 3 -18.78 -21.59 33.64
N MET A 4 -17.93 -21.07 34.51
CA MET A 4 -17.78 -21.58 35.88
C MET A 4 -19.01 -21.18 36.69
N ALA A 5 -19.52 -22.06 37.55
CA ALA A 5 -20.79 -21.84 38.26
C ALA A 5 -20.76 -20.64 39.24
N ASP A 6 -19.57 -20.23 39.65
CA ASP A 6 -19.30 -19.09 40.52
C ASP A 6 -18.96 -17.80 39.73
N SER A 7 -18.92 -17.85 38.40
CA SER A 7 -18.57 -16.68 37.59
C SER A 7 -19.73 -15.68 37.50
N PRO A 8 -19.44 -14.36 37.40
CA PRO A 8 -20.47 -13.34 37.21
C PRO A 8 -21.33 -13.59 35.97
N GLU A 9 -20.73 -14.05 34.87
CA GLU A 9 -21.43 -14.33 33.61
C GLU A 9 -22.40 -15.50 33.76
N TYR A 10 -22.02 -16.54 34.51
CA TYR A 10 -22.92 -17.65 34.84
C TYR A 10 -24.10 -17.16 35.66
N GLN A 11 -23.86 -16.34 36.69
CA GLN A 11 -24.92 -15.77 37.54
C GLN A 11 -25.87 -14.92 36.70
N ILE A 12 -25.35 -14.01 35.85
CA ILE A 12 -26.17 -13.16 34.96
C ILE A 12 -27.06 -14.02 34.05
N LEU A 13 -26.49 -15.02 33.36
CA LEU A 13 -27.26 -15.87 32.45
C LEU A 13 -28.26 -16.75 33.20
N ARG A 14 -27.86 -17.35 34.32
CA ARG A 14 -28.76 -18.15 35.17
C ARG A 14 -29.93 -17.30 35.64
N ASP A 15 -29.67 -16.09 36.12
CA ASP A 15 -30.68 -15.20 36.67
C ASP A 15 -31.64 -14.74 35.58
N TRP A 16 -31.12 -14.36 34.41
CA TRP A 16 -31.93 -14.02 33.24
C TRP A 16 -32.82 -15.19 32.76
N ILE A 17 -32.27 -16.41 32.68
CA ILE A 17 -33.03 -17.63 32.36
C ILE A 17 -34.10 -17.88 33.43
N SER A 18 -33.73 -17.79 34.71
CA SER A 18 -34.64 -18.04 35.83
C SER A 18 -35.78 -17.01 35.92
N ALA A 19 -35.54 -15.79 35.46
CA ALA A 19 -36.53 -14.73 35.34
C ALA A 19 -37.45 -14.89 34.12
N GLY A 20 -37.29 -15.96 33.33
CA GLY A 20 -38.14 -16.26 32.18
C GLY A 20 -37.70 -15.60 30.87
N LEU A 21 -36.40 -15.31 30.71
CA LEU A 21 -35.81 -14.74 29.49
C LEU A 21 -36.50 -13.43 29.03
N PRO A 22 -36.72 -12.46 29.93
CA PRO A 22 -37.36 -11.21 29.54
C PRO A 22 -36.51 -10.49 28.48
N ASN A 23 -37.18 -9.90 27.48
CA ASN A 23 -36.55 -8.95 26.58
C ASN A 23 -36.07 -7.73 27.36
N ASP A 24 -35.04 -7.05 26.85
CA ASP A 24 -34.60 -5.78 27.41
C ASP A 24 -35.75 -4.76 27.44
N VAL A 25 -35.90 -4.05 28.57
CA VAL A 25 -36.84 -2.93 28.66
C VAL A 25 -36.40 -1.81 27.73
N THR A 26 -37.33 -1.17 27.03
CA THR A 26 -37.03 -0.09 26.08
C THR A 26 -36.34 1.12 26.72
N THR A 27 -36.44 1.24 28.03
CA THR A 27 -35.81 2.29 28.86
C THR A 27 -34.44 1.90 29.42
N ALA A 28 -33.92 0.70 29.10
CA ALA A 28 -32.63 0.25 29.60
C ALA A 28 -31.52 1.23 29.14
N PRO A 29 -30.66 1.70 30.06
CA PRO A 29 -29.53 2.55 29.70
C PRO A 29 -28.62 1.83 28.70
N ARG A 30 -28.29 2.49 27.59
CA ARG A 30 -27.38 1.97 26.57
C ARG A 30 -25.99 2.54 26.79
N ILE A 31 -24.96 1.76 26.47
CA ILE A 31 -23.59 2.29 26.50
C ILE A 31 -23.40 3.36 25.43
N GLN A 32 -22.88 4.51 25.83
CA GLN A 32 -22.51 5.61 24.95
C GLN A 32 -21.03 5.56 24.60
N GLU A 33 -20.18 5.34 25.61
CA GLU A 33 -18.73 5.35 25.48
C GLU A 33 -18.08 4.27 26.36
N LEU A 34 -16.95 3.73 25.90
CA LEU A 34 -16.06 2.87 26.68
C LEU A 34 -14.74 3.60 26.88
N GLN A 35 -14.49 4.07 28.11
CA GLN A 35 -13.27 4.78 28.48
C GLN A 35 -12.24 3.78 29.02
N VAL A 36 -11.08 3.68 28.38
CA VAL A 36 -10.02 2.74 28.75
C VAL A 36 -8.76 3.48 29.17
N THR A 37 -8.16 3.06 30.27
CA THR A 37 -6.93 3.63 30.81
C THR A 37 -5.92 2.55 31.19
N PRO A 38 -4.61 2.73 30.92
CA PRO A 38 -4.05 3.81 30.11
C PRO A 38 -4.44 3.64 28.62
N VAL A 39 -4.37 4.73 27.85
CA VAL A 39 -4.46 4.66 26.37
C VAL A 39 -3.11 4.29 25.74
N PHE A 40 -2.03 4.62 26.45
CA PHE A 40 -0.65 4.34 26.08
C PHE A 40 0.18 4.06 27.34
N ALA A 41 1.04 3.04 27.30
CA ALA A 41 2.05 2.82 28.33
C ALA A 41 3.37 2.35 27.72
N ASN A 42 4.47 2.86 28.27
CA ASN A 42 5.83 2.44 27.98
C ASN A 42 6.38 1.76 29.24
N VAL A 43 6.74 0.48 29.12
CA VAL A 43 7.11 -0.37 30.26
C VAL A 43 8.32 -1.25 29.96
N PRO A 44 9.14 -1.61 30.95
CA PRO A 44 10.24 -2.55 30.74
C PRO A 44 9.75 -3.93 30.30
N ALA A 45 10.42 -4.53 29.31
CA ALA A 45 10.19 -5.89 28.82
C ALA A 45 10.85 -6.92 29.75
N ASN A 46 10.33 -7.06 30.97
CA ASN A 46 10.86 -7.97 32.01
C ASN A 46 9.72 -8.62 32.83
N GLY A 47 8.56 -8.80 32.21
CA GLY A 47 7.36 -9.30 32.87
C GLY A 47 6.61 -8.26 33.72
N ALA A 48 6.99 -6.97 33.65
CA ALA A 48 6.28 -5.91 34.36
C ALA A 48 4.80 -5.83 33.93
N PRO A 49 3.84 -5.87 34.88
CA PRO A 49 2.43 -5.82 34.57
C PRO A 49 1.95 -4.40 34.26
N VAL A 50 1.04 -4.28 33.30
CA VAL A 50 0.26 -3.08 33.01
C VAL A 50 -1.21 -3.36 33.32
N GLU A 51 -1.79 -2.56 34.21
CA GLU A 51 -3.23 -2.63 34.50
C GLU A 51 -4.02 -1.80 33.50
N ILE A 52 -4.92 -2.45 32.76
CA ILE A 52 -5.87 -1.83 31.84
C ILE A 52 -7.25 -1.81 32.49
N LYS A 53 -7.78 -0.63 32.78
CA LYS A 53 -9.11 -0.40 33.36
C LYS A 53 -10.08 0.10 32.31
N ALA A 54 -11.30 -0.42 32.33
CA ALA A 54 -12.36 -0.05 31.39
C ALA A 54 -13.63 0.39 32.13
N ASN A 55 -14.07 1.62 31.86
CA ASN A 55 -15.30 2.20 32.41
C ASN A 55 -16.30 2.47 31.28
N ALA A 56 -17.51 1.92 31.40
CA ALA A 56 -18.61 2.17 30.50
C ALA A 56 -19.42 3.39 30.96
N GLN A 57 -19.60 4.37 30.09
CA GLN A 57 -20.53 5.48 30.30
C GLN A 57 -21.87 5.15 29.63
N LEU A 58 -22.96 5.20 30.40
CA LEU A 58 -24.30 4.83 29.95
C LEU A 58 -25.15 6.07 29.63
N SER A 59 -26.22 5.87 28.86
CA SER A 59 -27.10 6.94 28.35
C SER A 59 -27.90 7.68 29.42
N ASP A 60 -27.97 7.15 30.64
CA ASP A 60 -28.54 7.81 31.81
C ASP A 60 -27.49 8.64 32.60
N GLY A 61 -26.27 8.75 32.07
CA GLY A 61 -25.14 9.43 32.69
C GLY A 61 -24.39 8.61 33.73
N THR A 62 -24.84 7.39 34.06
CA THR A 62 -24.13 6.53 35.01
C THR A 62 -22.85 5.95 34.40
N GLN A 63 -21.86 5.67 35.25
CA GLN A 63 -20.62 4.99 34.87
C GLN A 63 -20.51 3.66 35.59
N ARG A 64 -19.95 2.64 34.93
CA ARG A 64 -19.72 1.32 35.50
C ARG A 64 -18.32 0.81 35.15
N ASP A 65 -17.61 0.28 36.13
CA ASP A 65 -16.41 -0.51 35.88
C ASP A 65 -16.83 -1.81 35.20
N VAL A 66 -16.34 -2.02 33.99
CA VAL A 66 -16.62 -3.18 33.16
C VAL A 66 -15.34 -3.93 32.82
N THR A 67 -14.23 -3.66 33.52
CA THR A 67 -12.90 -4.23 33.27
C THR A 67 -12.96 -5.76 33.16
N SER A 68 -13.52 -6.44 34.17
CA SER A 68 -13.63 -7.90 34.18
C SER A 68 -14.67 -8.46 33.20
N LEU A 69 -15.50 -7.60 32.61
CA LEU A 69 -16.51 -7.98 31.60
C LEU A 69 -16.04 -7.69 30.17
N CYS A 70 -14.88 -7.06 30.01
CA CYS A 70 -14.30 -6.78 28.71
C CYS A 70 -13.67 -8.03 28.10
N VAL A 71 -13.64 -8.06 26.77
CA VAL A 71 -12.82 -8.99 26.01
C VAL A 71 -11.55 -8.27 25.59
N TYR A 72 -10.41 -8.86 25.94
CA TYR A 72 -9.08 -8.36 25.61
C TYR A 72 -8.45 -9.24 24.54
N ASP A 73 -7.98 -8.62 23.46
CA ASP A 73 -7.27 -9.28 22.37
C ASP A 73 -5.96 -8.51 22.09
N SER A 74 -4.81 -9.18 22.15
CA SER A 74 -3.50 -8.59 21.83
C SER A 74 -3.13 -8.83 20.38
N SER A 75 -2.55 -7.83 19.71
CA SER A 75 -1.99 -7.97 18.36
C SER A 75 -0.68 -8.77 18.35
N ALA A 76 0.04 -8.83 19.47
CA ALA A 76 1.27 -9.59 19.62
C ALA A 76 1.05 -10.85 20.46
N VAL A 77 1.49 -12.01 19.95
CA VAL A 77 1.39 -13.31 20.62
C VAL A 77 2.23 -13.38 21.90
N SER A 78 3.31 -12.58 21.97
CA SER A 78 4.18 -12.46 23.14
C SER A 78 3.52 -11.77 24.34
N VAL A 79 2.40 -11.07 24.12
CA VAL A 79 1.73 -10.27 25.15
C VAL A 79 0.49 -11.00 25.62
N LEU A 80 0.48 -11.36 26.90
CA LEU A 80 -0.65 -12.00 27.55
C LEU A 80 -1.48 -10.95 28.27
N VAL A 81 -2.80 -10.99 28.09
CA VAL A 81 -3.75 -10.15 28.83
C VAL A 81 -4.69 -11.04 29.60
N SER A 82 -4.72 -10.86 30.93
CA SER A 82 -5.63 -11.62 31.80
C SER A 82 -7.08 -11.12 31.69
N PRO A 83 -8.09 -11.91 32.12
CA PRO A 83 -9.49 -11.47 32.13
C PRO A 83 -9.77 -10.22 32.97
N ASN A 84 -8.87 -9.86 33.90
CA ASN A 84 -8.98 -8.65 34.72
C ASN A 84 -8.21 -7.46 34.13
N GLY A 85 -7.82 -7.52 32.86
CA GLY A 85 -7.16 -6.42 32.17
C GLY A 85 -5.67 -6.23 32.51
N VAL A 86 -5.00 -7.25 33.07
CA VAL A 86 -3.55 -7.16 33.33
C VAL A 86 -2.76 -7.68 32.13
N ALA A 87 -1.97 -6.81 31.50
CA ALA A 87 -1.11 -7.14 30.36
C ALA A 87 0.36 -7.32 30.78
N THR A 88 1.05 -8.33 30.26
CA THR A 88 2.47 -8.64 30.55
C THR A 88 3.19 -9.15 29.30
N SER A 89 4.48 -8.88 29.20
CA SER A 89 5.38 -9.46 28.17
C SER A 89 6.79 -9.67 28.73
N GLU A 90 7.42 -10.77 28.34
CA GLU A 90 8.86 -11.05 28.55
C GLU A 90 9.71 -10.56 27.37
N SER A 91 9.09 -10.31 26.21
CA SER A 91 9.77 -9.84 25.01
C SER A 91 9.53 -8.35 24.80
N ALA A 92 10.55 -7.65 24.32
CA ALA A 92 10.41 -6.28 23.86
C ALA A 92 9.59 -6.24 22.56
N GLY A 93 8.92 -5.12 22.32
CA GLY A 93 8.14 -4.89 21.12
C GLY A 93 6.95 -3.96 21.33
N LEU A 94 6.36 -3.56 20.21
CA LEU A 94 5.12 -2.81 20.16
C LEU A 94 3.94 -3.77 20.08
N THR A 95 2.89 -3.50 20.86
CA THR A 95 1.62 -4.22 20.74
C THR A 95 0.44 -3.26 20.91
N THR A 96 -0.71 -3.69 20.40
CA THR A 96 -2.00 -3.09 20.69
C THR A 96 -2.87 -4.12 21.39
N VAL A 97 -3.43 -3.74 22.54
CA VAL A 97 -4.49 -4.50 23.21
C VAL A 97 -5.83 -3.87 22.85
N SER A 98 -6.64 -4.61 22.11
CA SER A 98 -8.03 -4.28 21.85
C SER A 98 -8.86 -4.62 23.09
N VAL A 99 -9.63 -3.65 23.58
CA VAL A 99 -10.58 -3.80 24.68
C VAL A 99 -12.00 -3.64 24.13
N ARG A 100 -12.83 -4.66 24.29
CA ARG A 100 -14.22 -4.66 23.79
C ARG A 100 -15.22 -4.89 24.90
N TYR A 101 -16.29 -4.11 24.86
CA TYR A 101 -17.46 -4.31 25.73
C TYR A 101 -18.72 -3.88 24.97
N LEU A 102 -19.65 -4.82 24.80
CA LEU A 102 -20.85 -4.66 23.96
C LEU A 102 -20.48 -4.22 22.53
N ASP A 103 -21.06 -3.13 22.04
CA ASP A 103 -20.79 -2.52 20.74
C ASP A 103 -19.64 -1.50 20.75
N LYS A 104 -18.97 -1.31 21.90
CA LYS A 104 -17.86 -0.36 22.04
C LYS A 104 -16.52 -1.06 22.05
N GLN A 105 -15.53 -0.34 21.55
CA GLN A 105 -14.16 -0.80 21.44
C GLN A 105 -13.19 0.35 21.68
N ALA A 106 -12.09 0.04 22.34
CA ALA A 106 -10.94 0.91 22.51
C ALA A 106 -9.65 0.12 22.28
N ALA A 107 -8.56 0.82 22.03
CA ALA A 107 -7.24 0.23 21.89
C ALA A 107 -6.28 0.85 22.89
N VAL A 108 -5.45 0.00 23.49
CA VAL A 108 -4.37 0.40 24.37
C VAL A 108 -3.06 0.06 23.68
N ARG A 109 -2.25 1.09 23.42
CA ARG A 109 -0.90 0.91 22.86
C ARG A 109 0.07 0.63 23.98
N LEU A 110 0.79 -0.48 23.88
CA LEU A 110 1.82 -0.85 24.86
C LEU A 110 3.16 -0.99 24.15
N GLU A 111 4.17 -0.32 24.71
CA GLU A 111 5.56 -0.44 24.29
C GLU A 111 6.32 -1.20 25.39
N PHE A 112 6.69 -2.45 25.12
CA PHE A 112 7.58 -3.21 25.99
C PHE A 112 9.02 -2.93 25.57
N VAL A 113 9.75 -2.19 26.38
CA VAL A 113 11.09 -1.67 26.08
C VAL A 113 12.16 -2.60 26.60
N GLU A 114 13.12 -2.95 25.75
CA GLU A 114 14.29 -3.71 26.18
C GLU A 114 15.13 -2.89 27.18
N PRO A 115 15.39 -3.40 28.39
CA PRO A 115 16.26 -2.71 29.34
C PRO A 115 17.70 -2.72 28.81
N ARG A 116 18.23 -1.54 28.48
CA ARG A 116 19.61 -1.36 28.02
C ARG A 116 20.37 -0.46 29.01
N PRO A 117 21.06 -1.05 30.00
CA PRO A 117 21.86 -0.27 30.94
C PRO A 117 22.92 0.53 30.18
N ASN A 118 22.99 1.85 30.41
CA ASN A 118 23.88 2.79 29.72
C ASN A 118 23.53 3.04 28.24
N PHE A 119 22.27 2.87 27.84
CA PHE A 119 21.84 3.31 26.51
C PHE A 119 22.05 4.81 26.33
N GLU A 120 22.81 5.19 25.30
CA GLU A 120 22.95 6.56 24.83
C GLU A 120 22.32 6.68 23.45
N PHE A 121 21.35 7.59 23.34
CA PHE A 121 20.68 7.84 22.08
C PHE A 121 21.62 8.57 21.10
N ALA A 122 21.85 7.97 19.95
CA ALA A 122 22.65 8.52 18.87
C ALA A 122 21.89 8.36 17.54
N ALA A 123 21.71 9.45 16.81
CA ALA A 123 20.98 9.47 15.55
C ALA A 123 21.63 10.44 14.55
N PRO A 124 21.42 10.25 13.24
CA PRO A 124 21.76 11.25 12.23
C PRO A 124 21.08 12.61 12.50
N PRO A 125 21.59 13.71 11.89
CA PRO A 125 20.96 15.02 12.02
C PRO A 125 19.52 15.01 11.52
N VAL A 126 18.59 15.50 12.33
CA VAL A 126 17.19 15.75 11.96
C VAL A 126 17.14 16.75 10.80
N GLN A 127 16.43 16.41 9.72
CA GLN A 127 16.20 17.30 8.56
C GLN A 127 14.83 17.97 8.61
N ASN A 128 13.82 17.26 9.12
CA ASN A 128 12.45 17.77 9.20
C ASN A 128 11.64 17.05 10.30
N ARG A 129 10.35 17.40 10.42
CA ARG A 129 9.46 16.89 11.46
C ARG A 129 9.23 15.37 11.40
N VAL A 130 9.43 14.72 10.26
CA VAL A 130 9.36 13.24 10.16
C VAL A 130 10.44 12.63 11.06
N ASP A 131 11.67 13.12 10.95
CA ASP A 131 12.79 12.61 11.73
C ASP A 131 12.59 12.83 13.22
N GLU A 132 12.08 14.00 13.62
CA GLU A 132 11.81 14.29 15.03
C GLU A 132 10.86 13.24 15.63
N LEU A 133 9.75 12.96 14.95
CA LEU A 133 8.71 12.05 15.47
C LEU A 133 9.14 10.57 15.44
N VAL A 134 9.91 10.17 14.43
CA VAL A 134 10.48 8.82 14.36
C VAL A 134 11.55 8.65 15.44
N PHE A 135 12.51 9.58 15.53
CA PHE A 135 13.61 9.49 16.48
C PHE A 135 13.16 9.65 17.93
N GLU A 136 12.12 10.45 18.21
CA GLU A 136 11.49 10.50 19.53
C GLU A 136 10.93 9.13 19.94
N GLN A 137 10.27 8.41 19.04
CA GLN A 137 9.79 7.06 19.32
C GLN A 137 10.95 6.08 19.55
N LEU A 138 11.96 6.07 18.66
CA LEU A 138 13.12 5.18 18.81
C LEU A 138 13.85 5.43 20.12
N LYS A 139 14.00 6.70 20.52
CA LYS A 139 14.59 7.08 21.81
C LYS A 139 13.81 6.52 23.00
N ARG A 140 12.47 6.55 22.96
CA ARG A 140 11.63 5.93 24.02
C ARG A 140 11.75 4.41 24.07
N LEU A 141 12.10 3.78 22.95
CA LEU A 141 12.28 2.34 22.82
C LEU A 141 13.72 1.87 23.09
N ASN A 142 14.62 2.77 23.50
CA ASN A 142 16.06 2.51 23.63
C ASN A 142 16.69 1.95 22.35
N MET A 143 16.28 2.48 21.20
CA MET A 143 16.81 2.12 19.88
C MET A 143 17.49 3.31 19.22
N ASN A 144 18.67 3.08 18.64
CA ASN A 144 19.35 4.01 17.76
C ASN A 144 18.98 3.69 16.30
N PRO A 145 18.59 4.68 15.49
CA PRO A 145 18.43 4.46 14.06
C PRO A 145 19.77 4.05 13.44
N SER A 146 19.72 3.37 12.30
CA SER A 146 20.91 3.09 11.49
C SER A 146 21.57 4.39 11.00
N PRO A 147 22.86 4.38 10.62
CA PRO A 147 23.50 5.57 10.04
C PRO A 147 22.83 5.96 8.71
N LEU A 148 23.13 7.15 8.18
CA LEU A 148 22.72 7.49 6.82
C LEU A 148 23.38 6.55 5.81
N CYS A 149 22.62 6.15 4.78
CA CYS A 149 23.16 5.39 3.67
C CYS A 149 24.12 6.23 2.82
N ASP A 150 25.01 5.55 2.11
CA ASP A 150 25.92 6.20 1.16
C ASP A 150 25.17 6.72 -0.08
N ASP A 151 25.88 7.51 -0.90
CA ASP A 151 25.25 8.15 -2.06
C ASP A 151 24.88 7.17 -3.17
N ALA A 152 25.61 6.06 -3.30
CA ALA A 152 25.30 5.01 -4.28
C ALA A 152 23.99 4.29 -3.92
N THR A 153 23.79 4.00 -2.62
CA THR A 153 22.56 3.44 -2.08
C THR A 153 21.40 4.43 -2.23
N PHE A 154 21.61 5.69 -1.86
CA PHE A 154 20.58 6.72 -1.95
C PHE A 154 20.07 6.93 -3.39
N ILE A 155 20.96 7.13 -4.37
CA ILE A 155 20.52 7.38 -5.75
C ILE A 155 19.82 6.17 -6.35
N ARG A 156 20.29 4.94 -6.08
CA ARG A 156 19.62 3.72 -6.51
C ARG A 156 18.21 3.63 -5.94
N ARG A 157 18.06 3.82 -4.62
CA ARG A 157 16.79 3.78 -3.90
C ARG A 157 15.81 4.84 -4.44
N ALA A 158 16.26 6.08 -4.57
CA ALA A 158 15.44 7.19 -5.04
C ALA A 158 14.92 6.99 -6.48
N TYR A 159 15.77 6.49 -7.39
CA TYR A 159 15.36 6.17 -8.76
C TYR A 159 14.33 5.04 -8.80
N LEU A 160 14.57 3.95 -8.06
CA LEU A 160 13.64 2.81 -8.02
C LEU A 160 12.28 3.20 -7.41
N ASP A 161 12.29 3.98 -6.33
CA ASP A 161 11.07 4.42 -5.65
C ASP A 161 10.21 5.35 -6.50
N LEU A 162 10.84 6.35 -7.13
CA LEU A 162 10.14 7.38 -7.87
C LEU A 162 9.83 6.98 -9.30
N THR A 163 10.75 6.30 -9.98
CA THR A 163 10.67 6.06 -11.43
C THR A 163 10.49 4.60 -11.80
N GLY A 164 10.76 3.67 -10.87
CA GLY A 164 10.78 2.24 -11.16
C GLY A 164 11.99 1.75 -11.97
N LEU A 165 13.01 2.59 -12.15
CA LEU A 165 14.16 2.30 -13.01
C LEU A 165 15.47 2.39 -12.23
N LEU A 166 16.54 1.88 -12.83
CA LEU A 166 17.89 2.13 -12.35
C LEU A 166 18.38 3.49 -12.85
N PRO A 167 19.20 4.23 -12.07
CA PRO A 167 19.84 5.44 -12.58
C PRO A 167 20.73 5.10 -13.78
N PRO A 168 20.76 5.95 -14.82
CA PRO A 168 21.79 5.84 -15.85
C PRO A 168 23.19 5.88 -15.23
N ALA A 169 24.11 5.02 -15.71
CA ALA A 169 25.43 4.85 -15.11
C ALA A 169 26.23 6.16 -14.99
N GLU A 170 26.13 7.04 -16.00
CA GLU A 170 26.81 8.35 -15.99
C GLU A 170 26.25 9.27 -14.90
N VAL A 171 24.92 9.33 -14.76
CA VAL A 171 24.25 10.12 -13.71
C VAL A 171 24.61 9.59 -12.32
N ALA A 172 24.68 8.27 -12.15
CA ALA A 172 25.11 7.66 -10.90
C ALA A 172 26.55 8.05 -10.51
N ARG A 173 27.49 8.00 -11.47
CA ARG A 173 28.89 8.39 -11.25
C ARG A 173 29.02 9.87 -10.91
N GLU A 174 28.32 10.74 -11.62
CA GLU A 174 28.30 12.18 -11.37
C GLU A 174 27.76 12.48 -9.97
N PHE A 175 26.64 11.85 -9.60
CA PHE A 175 26.03 12.05 -8.28
C PHE A 175 26.93 11.60 -7.12
N VAL A 176 27.53 10.42 -7.23
CA VAL A 176 28.42 9.86 -6.20
C VAL A 176 29.69 10.69 -6.06
N SER A 177 30.23 11.24 -7.16
CA SER A 177 31.44 12.09 -7.13
C SER A 177 31.17 13.54 -6.74
N SER A 178 29.93 14.01 -6.83
CA SER A 178 29.56 15.38 -6.46
C SER A 178 29.69 15.63 -4.96
N SER A 179 30.26 16.79 -4.60
CA SER A 179 30.36 17.28 -3.22
C SER A 179 29.31 18.35 -2.88
N GLU A 180 28.34 18.59 -3.74
CA GLU A 180 27.30 19.59 -3.51
C GLU A 180 26.43 19.20 -2.30
N PRO A 181 26.22 20.10 -1.33
CA PRO A 181 25.55 19.75 -0.07
C PRO A 181 24.05 19.44 -0.23
N ASP A 182 23.42 19.93 -1.31
CA ASP A 182 21.98 19.76 -1.58
C ASP A 182 21.69 18.74 -2.71
N LYS A 183 22.70 17.96 -3.15
CA LYS A 183 22.57 17.05 -4.30
C LYS A 183 21.42 16.06 -4.16
N ARG A 184 21.15 15.56 -2.94
CA ARG A 184 20.05 14.62 -2.65
C ARG A 184 18.68 15.26 -2.89
N SER A 185 18.45 16.47 -2.35
CA SER A 185 17.22 17.22 -2.58
C SER A 185 17.02 17.53 -4.07
N ARG A 186 18.07 18.00 -4.76
CA ARG A 186 18.00 18.32 -6.20
C ARG A 186 17.68 17.11 -7.05
N LEU A 187 18.21 15.94 -6.68
CA LEU A 187 17.88 14.69 -7.36
C LEU A 187 16.40 14.35 -7.15
N ILE A 188 15.89 14.43 -5.92
CA ILE A 188 14.47 14.18 -5.61
C ILE A 188 13.58 15.08 -6.47
N ASP A 189 13.86 16.37 -6.54
CA ASP A 189 13.09 17.33 -7.35
C ASP A 189 13.07 16.95 -8.84
N ARG A 190 14.25 16.65 -9.39
CA ARG A 190 14.39 16.24 -10.79
C ARG A 190 13.60 14.97 -11.10
N LEU A 191 13.63 13.99 -10.20
CA LEU A 191 12.92 12.73 -10.38
C LEU A 191 11.41 12.91 -10.26
N LEU A 192 10.94 13.73 -9.31
CA LEU A 192 9.52 14.03 -9.15
C LEU A 192 8.93 14.74 -10.37
N GLU A 193 9.73 15.51 -11.11
CA GLU A 193 9.29 16.19 -12.34
C GLU A 193 9.40 15.31 -13.60
N SER A 194 9.95 14.10 -13.48
CA SER A 194 10.28 13.28 -14.65
C SER A 194 9.06 12.55 -15.26
N PRO A 195 9.06 12.30 -16.59
CA PRO A 195 8.04 11.46 -17.22
C PRO A 195 7.96 10.04 -16.66
N GLU A 196 9.10 9.50 -16.20
CA GLU A 196 9.19 8.17 -15.59
C GLU A 196 8.49 8.11 -14.23
N PHE A 197 8.54 9.19 -13.44
CA PHE A 197 7.71 9.30 -12.23
C PHE A 197 6.22 9.22 -12.57
N VAL A 198 5.81 9.91 -13.64
CA VAL A 198 4.42 9.83 -14.10
C VAL A 198 4.07 8.41 -14.54
N ASP A 199 4.94 7.70 -15.27
CA ASP A 199 4.74 6.30 -15.66
C ASP A 199 4.53 5.39 -14.45
N GLN A 200 5.42 5.47 -13.46
CA GLN A 200 5.37 4.67 -12.24
C GLN A 200 4.10 4.93 -11.43
N GLN A 201 3.73 6.19 -11.25
CA GLN A 201 2.50 6.56 -10.53
C GLN A 201 1.25 6.19 -11.31
N THR A 202 1.25 6.31 -12.64
CA THR A 202 0.14 5.86 -13.49
C THR A 202 -0.09 4.36 -13.33
N GLN A 203 0.99 3.56 -13.34
CA GLN A 203 0.93 2.11 -13.17
C GLN A 203 0.30 1.73 -11.81
N ARG A 204 0.74 2.39 -10.72
CA ARG A 204 0.20 2.15 -9.37
C ARG A 204 -1.29 2.48 -9.28
N TRP A 205 -1.71 3.63 -9.82
CA TRP A 205 -3.12 4.00 -9.83
C TRP A 205 -3.96 3.11 -10.76
N ALA A 206 -3.41 2.69 -11.90
CA ALA A 206 -4.07 1.75 -12.81
C ALA A 206 -4.32 0.39 -12.13
N ASP A 207 -3.41 -0.06 -11.26
CA ASP A 207 -3.61 -1.26 -10.46
C ASP A 207 -4.79 -1.09 -9.49
N LEU A 208 -4.79 -0.02 -8.69
CA LEU A 208 -5.85 0.27 -7.71
C LEU A 208 -7.22 0.54 -8.34
N LEU A 209 -7.24 1.16 -9.52
CA LEU A 209 -8.46 1.54 -10.24
C LEU A 209 -8.97 0.44 -11.19
N ARG A 210 -8.40 -0.77 -11.12
CA ARG A 210 -8.83 -1.94 -11.89
C ARG A 210 -8.84 -1.69 -13.40
N ALA A 211 -7.78 -1.06 -13.92
CA ALA A 211 -7.59 -0.83 -15.35
C ALA A 211 -7.25 -2.16 -16.07
N GLU A 212 -8.28 -2.97 -16.31
CA GLU A 212 -8.20 -4.34 -16.80
C GLU A 212 -8.97 -4.51 -18.13
N GLU A 213 -8.38 -5.19 -19.11
CA GLU A 213 -8.87 -5.18 -20.51
C GLU A 213 -10.17 -5.95 -20.71
N LYS A 214 -10.40 -7.06 -20.00
CA LYS A 214 -11.62 -7.88 -20.15
C LYS A 214 -12.87 -7.09 -19.77
N THR A 215 -12.78 -6.26 -18.75
CA THR A 215 -13.89 -5.42 -18.29
C THR A 215 -14.00 -4.11 -19.06
N LEU A 216 -12.88 -3.51 -19.48
CA LEU A 216 -12.83 -2.18 -20.09
C LEU A 216 -12.72 -2.15 -21.62
N ASP A 217 -12.50 -3.30 -22.26
CA ASP A 217 -12.20 -3.48 -23.69
C ASP A 217 -10.97 -2.72 -24.24
N ALA A 218 -10.60 -3.04 -25.48
CA ALA A 218 -9.44 -2.49 -26.16
C ALA A 218 -9.53 -0.98 -26.48
N LYS A 219 -10.70 -0.35 -26.33
CA LYS A 219 -10.89 1.09 -26.54
C LYS A 219 -11.05 1.85 -25.22
N GLY A 220 -11.81 1.31 -24.27
CA GLY A 220 -12.02 1.94 -22.96
C GLY A 220 -10.77 1.88 -22.09
N LEU A 221 -10.01 0.78 -22.14
CA LEU A 221 -8.80 0.64 -21.33
C LEU A 221 -7.73 1.71 -21.66
N PRO A 222 -7.29 1.91 -22.92
CA PRO A 222 -6.32 2.97 -23.22
C PRO A 222 -6.85 4.37 -22.87
N ALA A 223 -8.14 4.63 -23.10
CA ALA A 223 -8.74 5.93 -22.76
C ALA A 223 -8.67 6.20 -21.26
N TYR A 224 -9.01 5.21 -20.43
CA TYR A 224 -8.98 5.35 -18.98
C TYR A 224 -7.54 5.45 -18.45
N HIS A 225 -6.63 4.61 -18.94
CA HIS A 225 -5.21 4.68 -18.58
C HIS A 225 -4.59 6.04 -18.92
N ASN A 226 -4.87 6.57 -20.10
CA ASN A 226 -4.38 7.89 -20.51
C ASN A 226 -4.97 9.01 -19.64
N TRP A 227 -6.25 8.92 -19.28
CA TRP A 227 -6.84 9.87 -18.34
C TRP A 227 -6.15 9.84 -16.97
N ILE A 228 -5.89 8.64 -16.41
CA ILE A 228 -5.13 8.50 -15.15
C ILE A 228 -3.78 9.20 -15.29
N ARG A 229 -3.05 8.89 -16.39
CA ARG A 229 -1.75 9.50 -16.68
C ARG A 229 -1.81 11.02 -16.75
N GLU A 230 -2.83 11.58 -17.40
CA GLU A 230 -3.04 13.02 -17.50
C GLU A 230 -3.25 13.65 -16.11
N GLN A 231 -4.02 13.00 -15.23
CA GLN A 231 -4.22 13.49 -13.85
C GLN A 231 -2.91 13.50 -13.05
N ILE A 232 -2.09 12.46 -13.17
CA ILE A 232 -0.78 12.39 -12.51
C ILE A 232 0.17 13.43 -13.08
N THR A 233 0.19 13.61 -14.40
CA THR A 233 1.02 14.61 -15.10
C THR A 233 0.68 16.01 -14.62
N ALA A 234 -0.60 16.33 -14.50
CA ALA A 234 -1.10 17.62 -14.03
C ALA A 234 -0.92 17.86 -12.53
N ASN A 235 -0.39 16.87 -11.79
CA ASN A 235 -0.33 16.87 -10.32
C ASN A 235 -1.70 17.18 -9.69
N THR A 236 -2.77 16.58 -10.23
CA THR A 236 -4.12 16.76 -9.70
C THR A 236 -4.15 16.33 -8.22
N PRO A 237 -4.64 17.17 -7.30
CA PRO A 237 -4.86 16.79 -5.90
C PRO A 237 -5.63 15.47 -5.76
N ILE A 238 -5.22 14.59 -4.83
CA ILE A 238 -5.84 13.24 -4.74
C ILE A 238 -7.33 13.32 -4.39
N ASN A 239 -7.76 14.31 -3.59
CA ASN A 239 -9.18 14.54 -3.28
C ASN A 239 -9.98 14.90 -4.54
N GLU A 240 -9.43 15.70 -5.45
CA GLU A 240 -10.05 16.02 -6.74
C GLU A 240 -10.07 14.83 -7.69
N LEU A 241 -9.01 14.02 -7.71
CA LEU A 241 -9.00 12.76 -8.47
C LEU A 241 -10.12 11.83 -8.00
N ALA A 242 -10.25 11.62 -6.69
CA ALA A 242 -11.29 10.80 -6.08
C ALA A 242 -12.70 11.34 -6.39
N ALA A 243 -12.90 12.65 -6.24
CA ALA A 243 -14.18 13.29 -6.51
C ALA A 243 -14.59 13.15 -7.99
N ARG A 244 -13.66 13.34 -8.93
CA ARG A 244 -13.90 13.15 -10.38
C ARG A 244 -14.30 11.73 -10.75
N LEU A 245 -13.74 10.72 -10.06
CA LEU A 245 -14.12 9.31 -10.25
C LEU A 245 -15.54 9.05 -9.74
N VAL A 246 -15.88 9.57 -8.55
CA VAL A 246 -17.19 9.37 -7.92
C VAL A 246 -18.31 10.11 -8.69
N GLU A 247 -18.10 11.34 -9.14
CA GLU A 247 -19.15 12.08 -9.87
C GLU A 247 -19.24 11.73 -11.37
N ALA A 248 -18.45 10.75 -11.83
CA ALA A 248 -18.33 10.39 -13.24
C ALA A 248 -19.65 9.91 -13.86
N ARG A 249 -20.03 10.53 -14.98
CA ARG A 249 -21.20 10.19 -15.80
C ARG A 249 -20.94 10.48 -17.27
N GLY A 250 -21.63 9.77 -18.15
CA GLY A 250 -21.44 9.87 -19.60
C GLY A 250 -20.79 8.62 -20.20
N SER A 251 -20.30 8.75 -21.43
CA SER A 251 -19.74 7.63 -22.20
C SER A 251 -18.43 7.12 -21.62
N THR A 252 -18.27 5.79 -21.58
CA THR A 252 -17.03 5.10 -21.21
C THR A 252 -15.88 5.31 -22.19
N TYR A 253 -16.10 6.00 -23.32
CA TYR A 253 -15.05 6.34 -24.27
C TYR A 253 -14.68 7.82 -24.25
N THR A 254 -15.65 8.73 -24.11
CA THR A 254 -15.40 10.17 -24.17
C THR A 254 -15.29 10.83 -22.79
N VAL A 255 -15.73 10.15 -21.73
CA VAL A 255 -15.57 10.53 -20.33
C VAL A 255 -14.84 9.40 -19.60
N PRO A 256 -13.52 9.26 -19.79
CA PRO A 256 -12.81 8.01 -19.47
C PRO A 256 -12.89 7.58 -18.01
N GLN A 257 -13.02 8.52 -17.07
CA GLN A 257 -13.17 8.23 -15.64
C GLN A 257 -14.44 7.43 -15.30
N THR A 258 -15.45 7.42 -16.18
CA THR A 258 -16.64 6.55 -16.02
C THR A 258 -16.30 5.05 -16.09
N ASN A 259 -15.10 4.69 -16.59
CA ASN A 259 -14.62 3.32 -16.55
C ASN A 259 -14.39 2.79 -15.12
N PHE A 260 -14.26 3.68 -14.12
CA PHE A 260 -14.30 3.31 -12.71
C PHE A 260 -15.57 2.51 -12.38
N TYR A 261 -16.72 3.01 -12.81
CA TYR A 261 -17.99 2.29 -12.67
C TYR A 261 -18.07 1.09 -13.60
N ARG A 262 -17.46 1.12 -14.79
CA ARG A 262 -17.46 -0.06 -15.67
C ARG A 262 -16.75 -1.27 -15.03
N ALA A 263 -15.67 -1.03 -14.29
CA ALA A 263 -14.94 -2.04 -13.54
C ALA A 263 -15.69 -2.51 -12.26
N LEU A 264 -16.54 -1.65 -11.68
CA LEU A 264 -17.31 -1.89 -10.45
C LEU A 264 -18.82 -1.96 -10.76
N ARG A 265 -19.32 -3.15 -11.09
CA ARG A 265 -20.64 -3.33 -11.71
C ARG A 265 -21.80 -3.21 -10.75
N THR A 266 -21.62 -3.59 -9.49
CA THR A 266 -22.69 -3.55 -8.49
C THR A 266 -22.51 -2.39 -7.52
N TYR A 267 -23.59 -1.96 -6.86
CA TYR A 267 -23.51 -0.91 -5.85
C TYR A 267 -22.65 -1.36 -4.65
N GLU A 268 -22.62 -2.66 -4.34
CA GLU A 268 -21.74 -3.24 -3.33
C GLU A 268 -20.26 -3.07 -3.70
N GLU A 269 -19.87 -3.47 -4.92
CA GLU A 269 -18.48 -3.34 -5.37
C GLU A 269 -18.00 -1.89 -5.35
N ARG A 270 -18.86 -0.96 -5.77
CA ARG A 270 -18.59 0.49 -5.75
C ARG A 270 -18.44 1.01 -4.32
N ALA A 271 -19.35 0.62 -3.42
CA ALA A 271 -19.34 1.03 -2.03
C ALA A 271 -18.11 0.52 -1.28
N GLU A 272 -17.83 -0.78 -1.41
CA GLU A 272 -16.69 -1.45 -0.77
C GLU A 272 -15.36 -0.86 -1.30
N THR A 273 -15.23 -0.72 -2.62
CA THR A 273 -14.01 -0.18 -3.24
C THR A 273 -13.78 1.29 -2.88
N THR A 274 -14.81 2.14 -2.94
CA THR A 274 -14.69 3.57 -2.60
C THR A 274 -14.29 3.73 -1.13
N ALA A 275 -14.89 2.95 -0.22
CA ALA A 275 -14.54 2.98 1.20
C ALA A 275 -13.09 2.50 1.45
N GLN A 276 -12.69 1.39 0.84
CA GLN A 276 -11.35 0.84 1.04
C GLN A 276 -10.25 1.72 0.41
N LEU A 277 -10.43 2.13 -0.84
CA LEU A 277 -9.43 2.89 -1.58
C LEU A 277 -9.23 4.29 -1.01
N PHE A 278 -10.32 5.02 -0.76
CA PHE A 278 -10.26 6.43 -0.41
C PHE A 278 -10.25 6.69 1.10
N LEU A 279 -10.87 5.82 1.90
CA LEU A 279 -11.02 6.03 3.35
C LEU A 279 -10.29 4.98 4.19
N GLY A 280 -9.71 3.95 3.55
CA GLY A 280 -9.04 2.85 4.26
C GLY A 280 -9.99 2.02 5.12
N VAL A 281 -11.26 1.91 4.72
CA VAL A 281 -12.31 1.22 5.48
C VAL A 281 -12.73 -0.06 4.77
N ARG A 282 -12.62 -1.20 5.47
CA ARG A 282 -13.03 -2.52 4.96
C ARG A 282 -14.44 -2.87 5.43
N LEU A 283 -15.42 -2.69 4.53
CA LEU A 283 -16.84 -2.87 4.85
C LEU A 283 -17.39 -4.28 4.63
N THR A 284 -16.66 -5.17 3.96
CA THR A 284 -17.21 -6.45 3.46
C THR A 284 -17.83 -7.33 4.57
N CYS A 285 -17.25 -7.37 5.78
CA CYS A 285 -17.86 -8.13 6.89
C CYS A 285 -19.17 -7.49 7.38
N ALA A 286 -19.26 -6.15 7.36
CA ALA A 286 -20.44 -5.39 7.78
C ALA A 286 -21.68 -5.67 6.91
N LYS A 287 -21.49 -6.20 5.70
CA LYS A 287 -22.57 -6.56 4.77
C LYS A 287 -23.58 -7.54 5.37
N CYS A 288 -23.10 -8.60 6.02
CA CYS A 288 -23.95 -9.70 6.49
C CYS A 288 -24.28 -9.59 7.99
N HIS A 289 -23.38 -9.00 8.79
CA HIS A 289 -23.53 -8.78 10.22
C HIS A 289 -22.63 -7.60 10.63
N ASN A 290 -22.80 -7.03 11.82
CA ASN A 290 -21.88 -5.99 12.32
C ASN A 290 -20.43 -6.50 12.33
N HIS A 291 -19.48 -5.65 11.94
CA HIS A 291 -18.08 -6.06 11.84
C HIS A 291 -17.57 -6.58 13.20
N PRO A 292 -16.94 -7.76 13.27
CA PRO A 292 -16.62 -8.41 14.55
C PRO A 292 -15.45 -7.74 15.30
N PHE A 293 -14.60 -7.01 14.57
CA PHE A 293 -13.36 -6.41 15.07
C PHE A 293 -13.22 -4.90 14.77
N ASP A 294 -14.32 -4.26 14.35
CA ASP A 294 -14.34 -2.85 13.98
C ASP A 294 -15.74 -2.28 14.29
N ARG A 295 -15.86 -0.95 14.32
CA ARG A 295 -17.08 -0.23 14.72
C ARG A 295 -18.22 -0.28 13.70
N TRP A 296 -17.95 -0.73 12.47
CA TRP A 296 -18.90 -0.63 11.37
C TRP A 296 -20.06 -1.60 11.54
N THR A 297 -21.27 -1.05 11.57
CA THR A 297 -22.50 -1.81 11.64
C THR A 297 -23.01 -2.16 10.25
N GLN A 298 -23.95 -3.11 10.20
CA GLN A 298 -24.65 -3.42 8.96
C GLN A 298 -25.48 -2.24 8.44
N ASP A 299 -25.96 -1.37 9.33
CA ASP A 299 -26.66 -0.16 8.92
C ASP A 299 -25.70 0.82 8.24
N ASP A 300 -24.48 0.99 8.77
CA ASP A 300 -23.44 1.81 8.12
C ASP A 300 -23.10 1.31 6.72
N TYR A 301 -22.96 -0.02 6.56
CA TYR A 301 -22.71 -0.64 5.25
C TYR A 301 -23.78 -0.25 4.24
N TYR A 302 -25.05 -0.48 4.56
CA TYR A 302 -26.13 -0.25 3.59
C TYR A 302 -26.41 1.23 3.37
N ASN A 303 -26.26 2.07 4.39
CA ASN A 303 -26.43 3.52 4.26
C ASN A 303 -25.35 4.13 3.36
N TRP A 304 -24.10 3.69 3.50
CA TRP A 304 -23.02 4.09 2.61
C TRP A 304 -23.21 3.55 1.20
N ALA A 305 -23.57 2.27 1.07
CA ALA A 305 -23.79 1.65 -0.23
C ALA A 305 -24.92 2.32 -1.03
N ASN A 306 -25.84 2.98 -0.33
CA ASN A 306 -26.94 3.68 -0.94
C ASN A 306 -26.52 4.90 -1.79
N PHE A 307 -25.32 5.47 -1.59
CA PHE A 307 -24.76 6.47 -2.52
C PHE A 307 -24.71 5.96 -3.96
N PHE A 308 -24.48 4.67 -4.16
CA PHE A 308 -24.24 4.06 -5.47
C PHE A 308 -25.46 3.34 -6.05
N ALA A 309 -26.59 3.34 -5.34
CA ALA A 309 -27.80 2.59 -5.68
C ALA A 309 -28.35 2.91 -7.07
N ARG A 310 -28.23 4.18 -7.47
CA ARG A 310 -28.85 4.73 -8.69
C ARG A 310 -27.91 4.77 -9.89
N VAL A 311 -26.64 4.39 -9.74
CA VAL A 311 -25.70 4.31 -10.87
C VAL A 311 -26.09 3.14 -11.77
N ASP A 312 -26.40 3.47 -13.02
CA ASP A 312 -26.90 2.56 -14.06
C ASP A 312 -26.21 2.81 -15.40
N TYR A 313 -26.51 1.98 -16.39
CA TYR A 313 -25.92 2.05 -17.72
C TYR A 313 -26.97 2.05 -18.82
N GLU A 314 -26.78 2.91 -19.81
CA GLU A 314 -27.36 2.71 -21.15
C GLU A 314 -26.32 2.00 -22.02
N ILE A 315 -26.64 0.78 -22.46
CA ILE A 315 -25.75 -0.01 -23.33
C ILE A 315 -25.99 0.45 -24.77
N ILE A 316 -24.99 1.13 -25.35
CA ILE A 316 -25.00 1.52 -26.76
C ILE A 316 -24.59 0.33 -27.62
N GLU A 317 -23.55 -0.39 -27.20
CA GLU A 317 -23.07 -1.59 -27.89
C GLU A 317 -22.47 -2.58 -26.89
N ASN A 318 -22.73 -3.88 -27.10
CA ASN A 318 -22.02 -4.94 -26.40
C ASN A 318 -21.85 -6.19 -27.29
N LYS A 319 -20.73 -6.26 -28.00
CA LYS A 319 -20.36 -7.34 -28.94
C LYS A 319 -19.46 -8.38 -28.27
N ARG A 320 -20.00 -9.06 -27.25
CA ARG A 320 -19.29 -10.17 -26.59
C ARG A 320 -18.90 -11.25 -27.60
N ARG A 321 -17.69 -11.78 -27.43
CA ARG A 321 -17.14 -12.88 -28.24
C ARG A 321 -17.62 -14.22 -27.71
N ASP A 322 -17.66 -14.35 -26.38
CA ASP A 322 -18.24 -15.50 -25.69
C ASP A 322 -19.54 -15.08 -24.99
N ALA A 323 -20.66 -15.63 -25.45
CA ALA A 323 -21.97 -15.35 -24.86
C ALA A 323 -22.10 -15.88 -23.41
N ASN A 324 -21.26 -16.84 -23.00
CA ASN A 324 -21.25 -17.40 -21.65
C ASN A 324 -20.38 -16.61 -20.68
N ASP A 325 -19.45 -15.79 -21.17
CA ASP A 325 -18.62 -14.92 -20.34
C ASP A 325 -19.38 -13.64 -19.99
N LYS A 326 -20.09 -13.68 -18.85
CA LYS A 326 -20.87 -12.53 -18.37
C LYS A 326 -20.00 -11.38 -17.85
N HIS A 327 -18.71 -11.60 -17.65
CA HIS A 327 -17.77 -10.57 -17.21
C HIS A 327 -17.14 -9.81 -18.39
N GLU A 328 -17.23 -10.35 -19.61
CA GLU A 328 -16.77 -9.67 -20.82
C GLU A 328 -17.75 -8.56 -21.22
N PHE A 329 -17.22 -7.37 -21.51
CA PHE A 329 -17.97 -6.29 -22.11
C PHE A 329 -17.16 -5.68 -23.25
N VAL A 330 -17.73 -5.64 -24.46
CA VAL A 330 -17.04 -5.11 -25.65
C VAL A 330 -17.94 -4.10 -26.34
N GLY A 331 -17.69 -2.81 -26.12
CA GLY A 331 -18.53 -1.77 -26.69
C GLY A 331 -18.73 -0.58 -25.76
N GLU A 332 -19.55 0.36 -26.21
CA GLU A 332 -19.81 1.60 -25.49
C GLU A 332 -21.00 1.46 -24.55
N GLN A 333 -20.89 2.09 -23.38
CA GLN A 333 -22.00 2.32 -22.48
C GLN A 333 -21.94 3.74 -21.92
N ILE A 334 -23.11 4.29 -21.60
CA ILE A 334 -23.25 5.59 -20.94
C ILE A 334 -23.61 5.34 -19.48
N VAL A 335 -22.74 5.78 -18.57
CA VAL A 335 -23.05 5.80 -17.13
C VAL A 335 -24.05 6.91 -16.85
N LYS A 336 -25.17 6.56 -16.24
CA LYS A 336 -26.26 7.48 -15.87
C LYS A 336 -26.71 7.24 -14.43
N ILE A 337 -27.42 8.21 -13.89
CA ILE A 337 -28.04 8.12 -12.56
C ILE A 337 -29.56 7.99 -12.75
N LYS A 338 -30.17 6.97 -12.15
CA LYS A 338 -31.63 6.79 -12.15
C LYS A 338 -32.30 7.86 -11.29
N ASP A 339 -33.56 8.16 -11.60
CA ASP A 339 -34.39 9.08 -10.80
C ASP A 339 -34.84 8.46 -9.47
N GLU A 340 -34.91 7.13 -9.40
CA GLU A 340 -35.35 6.37 -8.22
C GLU A 340 -34.51 5.11 -8.00
N GLY A 341 -34.57 4.59 -6.78
CA GLY A 341 -33.88 3.37 -6.37
C GLY A 341 -33.12 3.59 -5.07
N GLU A 342 -33.34 2.68 -4.11
CA GLU A 342 -32.65 2.65 -2.83
C GLU A 342 -32.17 1.24 -2.53
N VAL A 343 -31.03 1.14 -1.83
CA VAL A 343 -30.53 -0.10 -1.27
C VAL A 343 -31.45 -0.52 -0.12
N LYS A 344 -31.82 -1.80 -0.08
CA LYS A 344 -32.61 -2.37 1.02
C LYS A 344 -31.67 -2.96 2.06
N ASN A 345 -31.81 -2.56 3.31
CA ASN A 345 -31.09 -3.17 4.41
C ASN A 345 -31.66 -4.59 4.66
N VAL A 346 -30.82 -5.61 4.54
CA VAL A 346 -31.27 -7.02 4.59
C VAL A 346 -31.80 -7.43 5.97
N ARG A 347 -31.36 -6.77 7.04
CA ARG A 347 -31.78 -7.07 8.42
C ARG A 347 -33.11 -6.43 8.78
N THR A 348 -33.31 -5.17 8.40
CA THR A 348 -34.56 -4.44 8.73
C THR A 348 -35.65 -4.61 7.67
N GLY A 349 -35.26 -4.94 6.44
CA GLY A 349 -36.13 -4.97 5.29
C GLY A 349 -36.62 -3.59 4.83
N GLN A 350 -36.07 -2.50 5.38
CA GLN A 350 -36.40 -1.13 5.01
C GLN A 350 -35.38 -0.55 4.01
N PRO A 351 -35.75 0.49 3.24
CA PRO A 351 -34.78 1.28 2.49
C PRO A 351 -33.70 1.84 3.42
N ALA A 352 -32.45 1.77 3.00
CA ALA A 352 -31.33 2.40 3.69
C ALA A 352 -31.39 3.92 3.51
N GLU A 353 -30.82 4.65 4.46
CA GLU A 353 -30.62 6.10 4.34
C GLU A 353 -29.36 6.38 3.51
N ILE A 354 -29.06 7.64 3.20
CA ILE A 354 -27.81 8.03 2.55
C ILE A 354 -26.95 8.71 3.62
N ARG A 355 -25.82 8.10 4.03
CA ARG A 355 -24.97 8.65 5.10
C ARG A 355 -23.49 8.47 4.81
N PHE A 356 -22.71 9.53 5.08
CA PHE A 356 -21.26 9.47 5.03
C PHE A 356 -20.70 8.53 6.11
N LEU A 357 -19.60 7.84 5.80
CA LEU A 357 -18.98 6.92 6.75
C LEU A 357 -18.33 7.67 7.90
N GLY A 358 -18.74 7.32 9.12
CA GLY A 358 -18.14 7.83 10.34
C GLY A 358 -18.65 9.19 10.79
N GLU A 359 -19.63 9.78 10.09
CA GLU A 359 -20.34 10.97 10.53
C GLU A 359 -21.66 10.60 11.22
N GLN A 360 -21.99 11.31 12.30
CA GLN A 360 -23.29 11.21 12.96
C GLN A 360 -24.31 12.24 12.43
N ALA A 361 -23.97 12.95 11.35
CA ALA A 361 -24.84 13.92 10.72
C ALA A 361 -26.16 13.30 10.24
N GLU A 362 -27.16 14.15 10.00
CA GLU A 362 -28.43 13.74 9.42
C GLU A 362 -28.23 13.09 8.03
N ALA A 363 -29.17 12.24 7.65
CA ALA A 363 -29.15 11.61 6.34
C ALA A 363 -29.12 12.67 5.23
N VAL A 364 -28.29 12.41 4.23
CA VAL A 364 -28.19 13.23 3.03
C VAL A 364 -29.46 13.07 2.21
N THR A 365 -30.01 14.17 1.71
CA THR A 365 -31.17 14.16 0.81
C THR A 365 -30.73 14.39 -0.63
N ASP A 366 -31.23 13.57 -1.55
CA ASP A 366 -31.13 13.88 -2.98
C ASP A 366 -31.96 15.11 -3.32
N SER A 367 -31.40 15.97 -4.15
CA SER A 367 -32.11 17.10 -4.75
C SER A 367 -31.83 17.19 -6.24
N ALA A 368 -32.65 17.94 -6.97
CA ALA A 368 -32.39 18.23 -8.38
C ALA A 368 -31.14 19.11 -8.60
N GLU A 369 -30.69 19.82 -7.56
CA GLU A 369 -29.53 20.72 -7.62
C GLU A 369 -28.20 20.01 -7.29
N SER A 370 -28.23 18.98 -6.44
CA SER A 370 -27.08 18.16 -6.09
C SER A 370 -27.50 16.73 -5.77
N ASP A 371 -27.09 15.80 -6.62
CA ASP A 371 -27.35 14.38 -6.42
C ASP A 371 -26.39 13.75 -5.39
N ARG A 372 -26.74 12.57 -4.87
CA ARG A 372 -25.96 11.81 -3.87
C ARG A 372 -24.48 11.66 -4.22
N LEU A 373 -24.11 11.46 -5.49
CA LEU A 373 -22.70 11.29 -5.86
C LEU A 373 -21.96 12.62 -5.90
N GLN A 374 -22.63 13.70 -6.33
CA GLN A 374 -22.04 15.04 -6.24
C GLN A 374 -21.83 15.47 -4.79
N GLN A 375 -22.76 15.12 -3.89
CA GLN A 375 -22.61 15.36 -2.46
C GLN A 375 -21.47 14.51 -1.87
N LEU A 376 -21.33 13.25 -2.28
CA LEU A 376 -20.19 12.41 -1.90
C LEU A 376 -18.86 12.95 -2.43
N ALA A 377 -18.81 13.38 -3.68
CA ALA A 377 -17.63 13.99 -4.27
C ALA A 377 -17.25 15.29 -3.55
N ALA A 378 -18.22 16.13 -3.19
CA ALA A 378 -18.00 17.33 -2.38
C ALA A 378 -17.45 16.97 -0.98
N TRP A 379 -18.00 15.96 -0.33
CA TRP A 379 -17.52 15.48 0.98
C TRP A 379 -16.09 14.92 0.93
N LEU A 380 -15.70 14.24 -0.15
CA LEU A 380 -14.32 13.78 -0.34
C LEU A 380 -13.34 14.94 -0.55
N ARG A 381 -13.80 16.09 -1.07
CA ARG A 381 -12.98 17.29 -1.29
C ARG A 381 -12.71 18.07 0.01
N THR A 382 -13.53 17.89 1.05
CA THR A 382 -13.42 18.74 2.25
C THR A 382 -12.13 18.48 3.02
N PRO A 383 -11.46 19.53 3.53
CA PRO A 383 -10.30 19.37 4.40
C PRO A 383 -10.67 18.71 5.74
N ASP A 384 -11.94 18.82 6.15
CA ASP A 384 -12.47 18.23 7.38
C ASP A 384 -12.61 16.70 7.29
N ASN A 385 -12.56 16.12 6.09
CA ASN A 385 -12.51 14.68 5.90
C ASN A 385 -11.11 14.12 6.22
N ARG A 386 -10.74 14.21 7.50
CA ARG A 386 -9.43 13.80 7.99
C ARG A 386 -9.14 12.32 7.71
N ARG A 387 -10.17 11.47 7.65
CA ARG A 387 -10.02 10.04 7.31
C ARG A 387 -9.52 9.84 5.88
N PHE A 388 -10.07 10.59 4.92
CA PHE A 388 -9.57 10.57 3.55
C PHE A 388 -8.09 10.96 3.51
N ALA A 389 -7.74 12.11 4.11
CA ALA A 389 -6.37 12.60 4.14
C ALA A 389 -5.41 11.59 4.77
N ALA A 390 -5.80 10.99 5.89
CA ALA A 390 -4.97 10.04 6.63
C ALA A 390 -4.75 8.74 5.86
N ALA A 391 -5.78 8.20 5.20
CA ALA A 391 -5.67 7.02 4.35
C ALA A 391 -4.71 7.26 3.17
N GLN A 392 -4.80 8.42 2.52
CA GLN A 392 -3.92 8.76 1.40
C GLN A 392 -2.50 9.08 1.84
N ALA A 393 -2.30 9.80 2.95
CA ALA A 393 -0.99 10.10 3.51
C ALA A 393 -0.23 8.80 3.89
N ASN A 394 -0.93 7.83 4.50
CA ASN A 394 -0.35 6.51 4.81
C ASN A 394 0.03 5.73 3.55
N ARG A 395 -0.76 5.82 2.47
CA ARG A 395 -0.44 5.20 1.19
C ARG A 395 0.79 5.84 0.55
N VAL A 396 0.92 7.16 0.59
CA VAL A 396 2.13 7.87 0.12
C VAL A 396 3.35 7.45 0.94
N TRP A 397 3.22 7.37 2.26
CA TRP A 397 4.28 6.85 3.14
C TRP A 397 4.71 5.44 2.75
N PHE A 398 3.75 4.52 2.61
CA PHE A 398 4.02 3.14 2.20
C PHE A 398 4.75 3.04 0.87
N GLN A 399 4.40 3.89 -0.11
CA GLN A 399 5.03 3.87 -1.43
C GLN A 399 6.55 4.09 -1.40
N VAL A 400 7.04 4.89 -0.46
CA VAL A 400 8.47 5.23 -0.35
C VAL A 400 9.18 4.47 0.78
N MET A 401 8.47 4.15 1.87
CA MET A 401 9.05 3.46 3.03
C MET A 401 8.88 1.94 2.98
N GLY A 402 8.01 1.41 2.09
CA GLY A 402 7.76 -0.03 1.94
C GLY A 402 6.78 -0.64 2.95
N ARG A 403 6.42 0.10 4.00
CA ARG A 403 5.47 -0.30 5.05
C ARG A 403 4.65 0.91 5.48
N GLY A 404 3.35 0.74 5.69
CA GLY A 404 2.48 1.82 6.20
C GLY A 404 2.79 2.15 7.67
N ILE A 405 2.40 3.33 8.13
CA ILE A 405 2.35 3.64 9.57
C ILE A 405 1.17 2.88 10.20
N VAL A 406 0.05 2.82 9.48
CA VAL A 406 -0.98 1.79 9.65
C VAL A 406 -0.73 0.73 8.58
N ASP A 407 -0.60 -0.53 8.98
CA ASP A 407 -0.36 -1.64 8.06
C ASP A 407 -1.25 -2.84 8.42
N PRO A 408 -2.01 -3.45 7.49
CA PRO A 408 -2.11 -3.11 6.06
C PRO A 408 -2.60 -1.68 5.80
N ILE A 409 -2.14 -1.09 4.69
CA ILE A 409 -2.29 0.34 4.40
C ILE A 409 -3.72 0.85 4.21
N ASP A 410 -4.68 -0.06 4.13
CA ASP A 410 -6.11 0.17 3.88
C ASP A 410 -7.00 -0.53 4.92
N ASP A 411 -6.47 -0.82 6.11
CA ASP A 411 -7.16 -1.47 7.24
C ASP A 411 -7.18 -0.55 8.48
N PHE A 412 -7.86 0.59 8.36
CA PHE A 412 -7.96 1.58 9.44
C PHE A 412 -9.09 1.26 10.39
N ARG A 413 -8.74 0.60 11.50
CA ARG A 413 -9.64 0.26 12.58
C ARG A 413 -9.01 0.58 13.93
N ALA A 414 -9.84 0.74 14.97
CA ALA A 414 -9.34 1.02 16.32
C ALA A 414 -8.32 -0.03 16.79
N THR A 415 -8.46 -1.28 16.38
CA THR A 415 -7.57 -2.40 16.72
C THR A 415 -6.32 -2.52 15.87
N ASN A 416 -6.14 -1.65 14.88
CA ASN A 416 -4.94 -1.53 14.06
C ASN A 416 -4.47 -0.07 14.07
N PRO A 417 -4.06 0.46 15.25
CA PRO A 417 -3.66 1.85 15.37
C PRO A 417 -2.33 2.09 14.64
N PRO A 418 -2.03 3.34 14.28
CA PRO A 418 -0.73 3.70 13.72
C PRO A 418 0.40 3.33 14.69
N VAL A 419 1.50 2.77 14.15
CA VAL A 419 2.69 2.45 14.95
C VAL A 419 3.32 3.70 15.56
N ASN A 420 3.15 4.86 14.90
CA ASN A 420 3.53 6.19 15.38
C ASN A 420 2.37 7.19 15.09
N PRO A 421 1.41 7.39 16.02
CA PRO A 421 0.27 8.27 15.81
C PRO A 421 0.67 9.73 15.60
N GLU A 422 1.71 10.21 16.29
CA GLU A 422 2.16 11.59 16.15
C GLU A 422 2.68 11.86 14.74
N LEU A 423 3.47 10.94 14.17
CA LEU A 423 3.91 10.99 12.77
C LEU A 423 2.72 10.89 11.81
N PHE A 424 1.79 9.98 12.09
CA PHE A 424 0.60 9.77 11.27
C PHE A 424 -0.29 11.02 11.19
N ASP A 425 -0.56 11.65 12.34
CA ASP A 425 -1.33 12.89 12.41
C ASP A 425 -0.59 14.04 11.73
N MET A 426 0.73 14.14 11.92
CA MET A 426 1.54 15.17 11.27
C MET A 426 1.51 15.06 9.74
N LEU A 427 1.70 13.87 9.17
CA LEU A 427 1.62 13.66 7.72
C LEU A 427 0.21 13.89 7.19
N THR A 428 -0.81 13.55 7.98
CA THR A 428 -2.22 13.81 7.63
C THR A 428 -2.46 15.32 7.53
N ASP A 429 -2.03 16.08 8.53
CA ASP A 429 -2.20 17.54 8.57
C ASP A 429 -1.39 18.22 7.47
N GLU A 430 -0.16 17.76 7.22
CA GLU A 430 0.67 18.22 6.11
C GLU A 430 -0.04 18.01 4.78
N PHE A 431 -0.61 16.82 4.56
CA PHE A 431 -1.31 16.48 3.32
C PHE A 431 -2.57 17.34 3.10
N VAL A 432 -3.32 17.66 4.16
CA VAL A 432 -4.43 18.61 4.07
C VAL A 432 -3.91 20.02 3.74
N SER A 433 -2.86 20.47 4.44
CA SER A 433 -2.33 21.83 4.29
C SER A 433 -1.70 22.08 2.92
N SER A 434 -1.14 21.06 2.29
CA SER A 434 -0.59 21.13 0.93
C SER A 434 -1.68 21.10 -0.16
N GLY A 435 -2.95 20.97 0.23
CA GLY A 435 -4.07 20.82 -0.71
C GLY A 435 -4.10 19.43 -1.36
N PHE A 436 -3.78 18.38 -0.60
CA PHE A 436 -3.76 16.98 -1.03
C PHE A 436 -2.74 16.69 -2.14
N ASP A 437 -1.61 17.41 -2.14
CA ASP A 437 -0.51 17.24 -3.08
C ASP A 437 0.38 16.04 -2.70
N ALA A 438 0.33 15.00 -3.53
CA ALA A 438 1.10 13.78 -3.32
C ALA A 438 2.61 13.98 -3.54
N ARG A 439 3.01 14.79 -4.54
CA ARG A 439 4.43 15.07 -4.82
C ARG A 439 5.07 15.84 -3.67
N HIS A 440 4.33 16.78 -3.09
CA HIS A 440 4.76 17.51 -1.89
C HIS A 440 5.06 16.55 -0.73
N LEU A 441 4.15 15.63 -0.43
CA LEU A 441 4.33 14.70 0.68
C LEU A 441 5.46 13.69 0.42
N ILE A 442 5.57 13.17 -0.81
CA ILE A 442 6.71 12.33 -1.23
C ILE A 442 8.03 13.08 -1.04
N ARG A 443 8.09 14.34 -1.48
CA ARG A 443 9.28 15.19 -1.34
C ARG A 443 9.66 15.38 0.13
N LEU A 444 8.69 15.68 1.00
CA LEU A 444 8.93 15.83 2.45
C LEU A 444 9.55 14.56 3.05
N ILE A 445 8.96 13.40 2.76
CA ILE A 445 9.42 12.12 3.31
C ILE A 445 10.82 11.78 2.79
N MET A 446 11.09 11.91 1.50
CA MET A 446 12.40 11.55 0.93
C MET A 446 13.55 12.47 1.38
N ASN A 447 13.25 13.71 1.76
CA ASN A 447 14.24 14.63 2.34
C ASN A 447 14.48 14.39 3.85
N SER A 448 13.75 13.48 4.48
CA SER A 448 14.01 13.10 5.88
C SER A 448 15.27 12.23 6.00
N SER A 449 15.98 12.32 7.13
CA SER A 449 17.03 11.37 7.50
C SER A 449 16.47 9.94 7.60
N THR A 450 15.22 9.78 8.03
CA THR A 450 14.52 8.49 8.18
C THR A 450 14.44 7.72 6.85
N TYR A 451 14.06 8.39 5.76
CA TYR A 451 14.09 7.77 4.43
C TYR A 451 15.51 7.42 3.97
N GLN A 452 16.51 8.16 4.46
CA GLN A 452 17.91 8.07 4.04
C GLN A 452 18.77 7.20 4.96
N LEU A 453 18.18 6.46 5.91
CA LEU A 453 18.92 5.51 6.75
C LEU A 453 19.44 4.33 5.91
N ASP A 454 20.54 3.74 6.35
CA ASP A 454 21.07 2.48 5.86
C ASP A 454 20.16 1.32 6.31
N SER A 455 19.96 0.33 5.44
CA SER A 455 19.18 -0.87 5.76
C SER A 455 19.92 -1.82 6.71
N LEU A 456 21.24 -1.65 6.88
CA LEU A 456 22.01 -2.47 7.80
C LEU A 456 21.66 -2.10 9.25
N PRO A 457 21.10 -3.03 10.03
CA PRO A 457 20.78 -2.77 11.43
C PRO A 457 22.05 -2.69 12.29
N ASN A 458 21.91 -2.03 13.43
CA ASN A 458 22.84 -2.03 14.55
C ASN A 458 22.30 -2.90 15.71
N GLU A 459 23.07 -3.06 16.78
CA GLU A 459 22.73 -3.91 17.94
C GLU A 459 21.43 -3.51 18.65
N THR A 460 20.99 -2.27 18.49
CA THR A 460 19.80 -1.74 19.16
C THR A 460 18.52 -1.87 18.34
N ASN A 461 18.62 -2.05 17.02
CA ASN A 461 17.46 -2.08 16.14
C ASN A 461 17.36 -3.34 15.25
N GLN A 462 18.23 -4.34 15.42
CA GLN A 462 18.24 -5.60 14.65
C GLN A 462 16.94 -6.42 14.67
N HIS A 463 16.02 -6.13 15.59
CA HIS A 463 14.71 -6.80 15.70
C HIS A 463 13.54 -5.84 15.40
N ASP A 464 13.84 -4.60 14.96
CA ASP A 464 12.80 -3.64 14.63
C ASP A 464 12.34 -3.81 13.18
N ASP A 465 11.10 -4.23 13.00
CA ASP A 465 10.44 -4.31 11.70
C ASP A 465 9.29 -3.28 11.56
N LEU A 466 9.10 -2.39 12.55
CA LEU A 466 7.89 -1.58 12.68
C LEU A 466 8.16 -0.08 12.80
N CYS A 467 9.22 0.32 13.52
CA CYS A 467 9.42 1.69 14.00
C CYS A 467 10.27 2.55 13.04
N PHE A 468 10.57 2.04 11.84
CA PHE A 468 11.36 2.74 10.82
C PHE A 468 12.75 3.15 11.30
N SER A 469 13.37 2.37 12.19
CA SER A 469 14.76 2.57 12.62
C SER A 469 15.79 2.32 11.52
N HIS A 470 15.39 1.59 10.48
CA HIS A 470 16.09 1.33 9.24
C HIS A 470 15.07 0.87 8.19
N PRO A 471 15.32 1.08 6.88
CA PRO A 471 14.47 0.54 5.83
C PRO A 471 14.67 -0.97 5.71
N ALA A 472 13.56 -1.70 5.56
CA ALA A 472 13.62 -3.12 5.21
C ALA A 472 14.04 -3.27 3.73
N PRO A 473 14.93 -4.22 3.38
CA PRO A 473 15.25 -4.52 1.99
C PRO A 473 13.99 -4.87 1.19
N ARG A 474 13.82 -4.24 0.03
CA ARG A 474 12.67 -4.45 -0.86
C ARG A 474 13.06 -5.19 -2.11
N ARG A 475 12.21 -6.13 -2.53
CA ARG A 475 12.31 -6.75 -3.85
C ARG A 475 11.80 -5.77 -4.91
N LEU A 476 12.46 -5.77 -6.07
CA LEU A 476 11.91 -5.14 -7.27
C LEU A 476 10.55 -5.77 -7.62
N THR A 477 9.59 -4.95 -8.06
CA THR A 477 8.33 -5.45 -8.61
C THR A 477 8.56 -6.20 -9.93
N ALA A 478 7.55 -6.91 -10.44
CA ALA A 478 7.65 -7.59 -11.73
C ALA A 478 8.07 -6.64 -12.87
N GLU A 479 7.46 -5.46 -12.93
CA GLU A 479 7.76 -4.43 -13.91
C GLU A 479 9.16 -3.87 -13.71
N GLN A 480 9.54 -3.49 -12.48
CA GLN A 480 10.86 -2.97 -12.17
C GLN A 480 11.97 -4.00 -12.48
N THR A 481 11.74 -5.28 -12.19
CA THR A 481 12.70 -6.35 -12.46
C THR A 481 12.93 -6.49 -13.96
N LEU A 482 11.85 -6.54 -14.75
CA LEU A 482 11.95 -6.70 -16.20
C LEU A 482 12.59 -5.46 -16.86
N ASP A 483 12.15 -4.27 -16.47
CA ASP A 483 12.68 -3.01 -17.00
C ASP A 483 14.15 -2.81 -16.60
N ALA A 484 14.55 -3.19 -15.38
CA ALA A 484 15.95 -3.15 -14.95
C ALA A 484 16.83 -4.14 -15.75
N ILE A 485 16.36 -5.37 -15.99
CA ILE A 485 17.08 -6.35 -16.82
C ILE A 485 17.24 -5.81 -18.25
N ALA A 486 16.15 -5.31 -18.84
CA ALA A 486 16.15 -4.75 -20.18
C ALA A 486 17.08 -3.54 -20.30
N GLN A 487 17.08 -2.65 -19.29
CA GLN A 487 17.96 -1.49 -19.23
C GLN A 487 19.44 -1.89 -19.12
N VAL A 488 19.78 -2.84 -18.23
CA VAL A 488 21.17 -3.29 -18.04
C VAL A 488 21.71 -4.00 -19.28
N LEU A 489 20.90 -4.85 -19.90
CA LEU A 489 21.32 -5.63 -21.06
C LEU A 489 21.15 -4.89 -22.40
N ASP A 490 20.63 -3.66 -22.37
CA ASP A 490 20.22 -2.89 -23.55
C ASP A 490 19.38 -3.76 -24.52
N SER A 491 18.37 -4.42 -23.96
CA SER A 491 17.50 -5.34 -24.68
C SER A 491 16.09 -4.80 -24.81
N ARG A 492 15.38 -5.26 -25.84
CA ARG A 492 13.96 -4.95 -26.05
C ARG A 492 13.15 -6.21 -25.81
N VAL A 493 12.42 -6.25 -24.71
CA VAL A 493 11.48 -7.34 -24.40
C VAL A 493 10.13 -6.96 -25.02
N PRO A 494 9.56 -7.81 -25.87
CA PRO A 494 8.34 -7.45 -26.58
C PRO A 494 7.11 -7.87 -25.76
N PHE A 495 6.05 -7.09 -25.90
CA PHE A 495 4.76 -7.29 -25.23
C PHE A 495 3.67 -7.35 -26.29
N GLY A 496 2.72 -8.27 -26.14
CA GLY A 496 1.69 -8.48 -27.14
C GLY A 496 0.90 -7.19 -27.41
N GLY A 497 0.78 -6.78 -28.67
CA GLY A 497 -0.03 -5.62 -29.05
C GLY A 497 0.51 -4.25 -28.61
N HIS A 498 1.78 -4.18 -28.21
CA HIS A 498 2.48 -2.94 -27.89
C HIS A 498 3.66 -2.71 -28.84
N ASP A 499 4.07 -1.45 -28.98
CA ASP A 499 5.21 -1.08 -29.82
C ASP A 499 6.53 -1.58 -29.22
N ALA A 500 7.49 -1.90 -30.10
CA ALA A 500 8.81 -2.35 -29.68
C ALA A 500 9.55 -1.25 -28.90
N GLY A 501 9.91 -1.54 -27.65
CA GLY A 501 10.56 -0.59 -26.74
C GLY A 501 9.62 0.02 -25.69
N THR A 502 8.33 -0.35 -25.69
CA THR A 502 7.43 -0.10 -24.55
C THR A 502 8.02 -0.75 -23.29
N ARG A 503 8.11 0.00 -22.19
CA ARG A 503 8.54 -0.54 -20.89
C ARG A 503 7.40 -1.26 -20.19
N ALA A 504 7.73 -2.21 -19.31
CA ALA A 504 6.75 -2.95 -18.52
C ALA A 504 5.86 -2.03 -17.68
N VAL A 505 6.44 -0.96 -17.10
CA VAL A 505 5.70 0.04 -16.33
C VAL A 505 4.68 0.83 -17.17
N GLN A 506 4.87 0.92 -18.49
CA GLN A 506 4.01 1.67 -19.41
C GLN A 506 2.82 0.86 -19.94
N LEU A 507 2.71 -0.41 -19.58
CA LEU A 507 1.64 -1.28 -20.06
C LEU A 507 0.28 -0.84 -19.53
N VAL A 508 -0.64 -0.59 -20.47
CA VAL A 508 -1.98 -0.07 -20.16
C VAL A 508 -2.84 -1.08 -19.41
N GLY A 509 -2.61 -2.38 -19.61
CA GLY A 509 -3.45 -3.46 -19.08
C GLY A 509 -2.65 -4.66 -18.58
N VAL A 510 -3.39 -5.71 -18.23
CA VAL A 510 -2.83 -7.02 -17.83
C VAL A 510 -3.29 -8.07 -18.83
N ARG A 511 -2.39 -8.99 -19.18
CA ARG A 511 -2.66 -10.07 -20.14
C ARG A 511 -2.41 -11.44 -19.52
N ASN A 512 -3.49 -12.06 -19.05
CA ASN A 512 -3.45 -13.36 -18.40
C ASN A 512 -3.90 -14.49 -19.33
N GLY A 513 -3.05 -14.88 -20.27
CA GLY A 513 -3.09 -16.19 -20.94
C GLY A 513 -4.26 -16.51 -21.88
N GLU A 514 -5.37 -15.79 -21.82
CA GLU A 514 -6.49 -15.94 -22.76
C GLU A 514 -6.33 -14.95 -23.92
N PHE A 515 -5.86 -15.46 -25.06
CA PHE A 515 -5.59 -14.75 -26.31
C PHE A 515 -6.84 -14.05 -26.88
N ARG A 516 -7.21 -12.87 -26.35
CA ARG A 516 -8.38 -12.12 -26.86
C ARG A 516 -7.98 -11.04 -27.87
N TYR A 517 -7.05 -10.14 -27.58
CA TYR A 517 -6.76 -9.02 -28.50
C TYR A 517 -5.43 -9.15 -29.24
N ALA A 518 -4.37 -9.56 -28.55
CA ALA A 518 -3.15 -10.04 -29.17
C ALA A 518 -2.53 -11.14 -28.32
N LYS A 519 -1.65 -11.93 -28.94
CA LYS A 519 -0.95 -13.05 -28.29
C LYS A 519 -0.03 -12.51 -27.19
N PRO A 520 -0.07 -13.04 -25.95
CA PRO A 520 0.95 -12.78 -24.95
C PRO A 520 2.33 -13.12 -25.51
N GLU A 521 3.31 -12.27 -25.22
CA GLU A 521 4.70 -12.46 -25.59
C GLU A 521 5.56 -12.70 -24.35
N ALA A 522 6.86 -12.90 -24.54
CA ALA A 522 7.77 -13.28 -23.46
C ALA A 522 7.76 -12.28 -22.29
N GLY A 523 7.58 -10.99 -22.56
CA GLY A 523 7.42 -9.97 -21.51
C GLY A 523 6.15 -10.15 -20.67
N ASP A 524 5.02 -10.46 -21.31
CA ASP A 524 3.75 -10.69 -20.60
C ASP A 524 3.85 -11.92 -19.67
N ASP A 525 4.47 -13.00 -20.15
CA ASP A 525 4.68 -14.22 -19.38
C ASP A 525 5.62 -14.00 -18.18
N PHE A 526 6.68 -13.21 -18.38
CA PHE A 526 7.58 -12.81 -17.29
C PHE A 526 6.82 -12.04 -16.21
N LEU A 527 6.03 -11.03 -16.59
CA LEU A 527 5.31 -10.20 -15.62
C LEU A 527 4.32 -11.01 -14.78
N ARG A 528 3.60 -11.93 -15.42
CA ARG A 528 2.69 -12.86 -14.73
C ARG A 528 3.44 -13.75 -13.75
N LEU A 529 4.59 -14.31 -14.15
CA LEU A 529 5.41 -15.17 -13.30
C LEU A 529 5.98 -14.43 -12.07
N PHE A 530 6.31 -13.14 -12.23
CA PHE A 530 6.89 -12.30 -11.18
C PHE A 530 5.86 -11.61 -10.28
N GLY A 531 4.56 -11.86 -10.48
CA GLY A 531 3.51 -11.41 -9.56
C GLY A 531 2.89 -10.06 -9.91
N LYS A 532 2.91 -9.65 -11.19
CA LYS A 532 2.10 -8.52 -11.66
C LYS A 532 0.62 -8.78 -11.32
N PRO A 533 -0.10 -7.83 -10.69
CA PRO A 533 -1.49 -8.03 -10.32
C PRO A 533 -2.38 -8.18 -11.56
N ASN A 534 -3.49 -8.90 -11.42
CA ASN A 534 -4.48 -9.07 -12.49
C ASN A 534 -5.42 -7.87 -12.61
N ARG A 535 -5.35 -6.93 -11.65
CA ARG A 535 -6.21 -5.74 -11.52
C ARG A 535 -7.67 -6.11 -11.31
N LEU A 536 -7.92 -7.21 -10.60
CA LEU A 536 -9.25 -7.69 -10.26
C LEU A 536 -9.72 -7.18 -8.90
N GLN A 537 -8.81 -6.66 -8.07
CA GLN A 537 -9.09 -6.13 -6.75
C GLN A 537 -8.49 -4.73 -6.60
N SER A 538 -9.18 -3.84 -5.89
CA SER A 538 -8.67 -2.51 -5.54
C SER A 538 -7.86 -2.56 -4.24
N CYS A 539 -6.91 -3.49 -4.17
CA CYS A 539 -6.05 -3.73 -3.00
C CYS A 539 -4.59 -3.82 -3.41
N GLU A 540 -3.70 -3.21 -2.63
CA GLU A 540 -2.25 -3.37 -2.79
C GLU A 540 -1.81 -4.83 -2.63
N CYS A 541 -2.59 -5.59 -1.87
CA CYS A 541 -2.38 -7.02 -1.60
C CYS A 541 -2.58 -7.96 -2.80
N GLU A 542 -3.15 -7.49 -3.93
CA GLU A 542 -3.26 -8.32 -5.14
C GLU A 542 -1.88 -8.59 -5.76
N ARG A 543 -0.94 -7.65 -5.61
CA ARG A 543 0.44 -7.82 -6.07
C ARG A 543 1.15 -8.83 -5.17
N THR A 544 1.81 -9.81 -5.78
CA THR A 544 2.58 -10.81 -5.03
C THR A 544 4.07 -10.54 -5.09
N ASN A 545 4.69 -10.45 -3.92
CA ASN A 545 6.15 -10.37 -3.77
C ASN A 545 6.75 -11.73 -3.37
N GLU A 546 5.99 -12.81 -3.50
CA GLU A 546 6.46 -14.17 -3.20
C GLU A 546 7.59 -14.58 -4.13
N THR A 547 8.56 -15.30 -3.55
CA THR A 547 9.67 -15.92 -4.27
C THR A 547 9.31 -17.36 -4.62
N THR A 548 9.31 -17.68 -5.91
CA THR A 548 8.98 -19.04 -6.39
C THR A 548 10.15 -19.68 -7.13
N LEU A 549 10.17 -21.02 -7.14
CA LEU A 549 11.16 -21.77 -7.92
C LEU A 549 11.05 -21.47 -9.42
N ALA A 550 9.84 -21.19 -9.92
CA ALA A 550 9.63 -20.84 -11.32
C ALA A 550 10.27 -19.49 -11.69
N GLN A 551 10.20 -18.47 -10.81
CA GLN A 551 10.93 -17.21 -10.99
C GLN A 551 12.45 -17.44 -11.04
N THR A 552 12.95 -18.34 -10.20
CA THR A 552 14.37 -18.72 -10.21
C THR A 552 14.77 -19.34 -11.54
N PHE A 553 13.97 -20.28 -12.07
CA PHE A 553 14.24 -20.88 -13.37
C PHE A 553 14.19 -19.88 -14.54
N GLU A 554 13.32 -18.88 -14.47
CA GLU A 554 13.27 -17.80 -15.46
C GLU A 554 14.55 -16.94 -15.43
N LEU A 555 15.08 -16.59 -14.25
CA LEU A 555 16.34 -15.83 -14.17
C LEU A 555 17.58 -16.66 -14.55
N VAL A 556 17.58 -17.94 -14.23
CA VAL A 556 18.72 -18.84 -14.48
C VAL A 556 18.79 -19.29 -15.94
N SER A 557 17.65 -19.64 -16.52
CA SER A 557 17.58 -20.34 -17.81
C SER A 557 16.38 -19.94 -18.68
N GLY A 558 15.63 -18.93 -18.26
CA GLY A 558 14.43 -18.46 -18.94
C GLY A 558 14.71 -17.79 -20.29
N GLU A 559 13.66 -17.72 -21.10
CA GLU A 559 13.74 -17.21 -22.46
C GLU A 559 14.13 -15.73 -22.49
N VAL A 560 13.56 -14.91 -21.59
CA VAL A 560 13.76 -13.45 -21.59
C VAL A 560 15.20 -13.09 -21.29
N VAL A 561 15.75 -13.66 -20.21
CA VAL A 561 17.13 -13.36 -19.77
C VAL A 561 18.14 -13.95 -20.75
N SER A 562 17.97 -15.21 -21.16
CA SER A 562 18.88 -15.88 -22.08
C SER A 562 18.96 -15.18 -23.45
N LYS A 563 17.82 -14.84 -24.06
CA LYS A 563 17.80 -14.10 -25.33
C LYS A 563 18.42 -12.71 -25.19
N SER A 564 18.13 -12.00 -24.10
CA SER A 564 18.69 -10.67 -23.86
C SER A 564 20.22 -10.70 -23.73
N LEU A 565 20.77 -11.65 -22.96
CA LEU A 565 22.22 -11.84 -22.79
C LEU A 565 22.90 -12.16 -24.12
N SER A 566 22.29 -13.06 -24.90
CA SER A 566 22.83 -13.55 -26.17
C SER A 566 22.62 -12.61 -27.36
N SER A 567 22.10 -11.40 -27.15
CA SER A 567 21.81 -10.44 -28.24
C SER A 567 23.08 -9.75 -28.74
N ASP A 568 23.32 -9.79 -30.06
CA ASP A 568 24.42 -9.05 -30.69
C ASP A 568 24.25 -7.53 -30.62
N LYS A 569 23.02 -7.07 -30.36
CA LYS A 569 22.68 -5.65 -30.21
C LYS A 569 22.63 -5.21 -28.75
N GLY A 570 22.67 -6.14 -27.79
CA GLY A 570 22.65 -5.81 -26.36
C GLY A 570 24.03 -5.48 -25.80
N LEU A 571 24.12 -5.24 -24.48
CA LEU A 571 25.33 -4.85 -23.76
C LEU A 571 26.55 -5.71 -24.13
N VAL A 572 26.42 -7.04 -24.08
CA VAL A 572 27.54 -7.96 -24.35
C VAL A 572 27.97 -7.87 -25.82
N GLY A 573 27.01 -7.89 -26.75
CA GLY A 573 27.29 -7.79 -28.19
C GLY A 573 28.01 -6.50 -28.54
N GLN A 574 27.56 -5.36 -28.00
CA GLN A 574 28.19 -4.05 -28.19
C GLN A 574 29.59 -4.01 -27.58
N ALA A 575 29.78 -4.53 -26.37
CA ALA A 575 31.10 -4.57 -25.71
C ALA A 575 32.13 -5.36 -26.52
N LEU A 576 31.72 -6.48 -27.14
CA LEU A 576 32.58 -7.27 -28.03
C LEU A 576 32.90 -6.52 -29.32
N GLN A 577 31.91 -5.89 -29.96
CA GLN A 577 32.11 -5.09 -31.18
C GLN A 577 33.08 -3.91 -30.94
N GLN A 578 33.02 -3.32 -29.75
CA GLN A 578 33.90 -2.22 -29.33
C GLN A 578 35.26 -2.70 -28.77
N ASN A 579 35.52 -4.02 -28.73
CA ASN A 579 36.72 -4.60 -28.13
C ASN A 579 36.98 -4.15 -26.67
N MET A 580 35.92 -3.90 -25.91
CA MET A 580 35.97 -3.39 -24.53
C MET A 580 36.80 -4.31 -23.62
N SER A 581 37.68 -3.73 -22.79
CA SER A 581 38.49 -4.50 -21.85
C SER A 581 37.62 -5.21 -20.79
N PRO A 582 38.08 -6.32 -20.18
CA PRO A 582 37.35 -6.97 -19.09
C PRO A 582 37.00 -5.99 -17.96
N THR A 583 37.96 -5.17 -17.55
CA THR A 583 37.78 -4.15 -16.51
C THR A 583 36.72 -3.12 -16.87
N ASP A 584 36.74 -2.60 -18.10
CA ASP A 584 35.77 -1.59 -18.54
C ASP A 584 34.36 -2.18 -18.65
N PHE A 585 34.25 -3.43 -19.13
CA PHE A 585 32.98 -4.15 -19.19
C PHE A 585 32.39 -4.38 -17.81
N ILE A 586 33.18 -4.92 -16.87
CA ILE A 586 32.74 -5.16 -15.48
C ILE A 586 32.36 -3.83 -14.83
N THR A 587 33.17 -2.79 -14.99
CA THR A 587 32.88 -1.48 -14.40
C THR A 587 31.60 -0.86 -14.98
N THR A 588 31.38 -0.98 -16.29
CA THR A 588 30.14 -0.51 -16.94
C THR A 588 28.93 -1.29 -16.43
N LEU A 589 29.02 -2.62 -16.38
CA LEU A 589 27.96 -3.48 -15.86
C LEU A 589 27.61 -3.14 -14.41
N TYR A 590 28.59 -2.96 -13.53
CA TYR A 590 28.37 -2.65 -12.11
C TYR A 590 27.68 -1.30 -11.93
N TRP A 591 28.09 -0.26 -12.67
CA TRP A 591 27.44 1.04 -12.59
C TRP A 591 26.01 1.03 -13.15
N SER A 592 25.75 0.27 -14.22
CA SER A 592 24.42 0.14 -14.81
C SER A 592 23.48 -0.75 -13.97
N ALA A 593 23.98 -1.83 -13.39
CA ALA A 593 23.18 -2.84 -12.71
C ALA A 593 23.06 -2.62 -11.19
N LEU A 594 24.16 -2.21 -10.54
CA LEU A 594 24.27 -2.10 -9.08
C LEU A 594 24.52 -0.65 -8.60
N THR A 595 24.68 0.31 -9.52
CA THR A 595 24.81 1.74 -9.18
C THR A 595 26.07 2.08 -8.36
N ARG A 596 27.11 1.23 -8.45
CA ARG A 596 28.40 1.45 -7.78
C ARG A 596 29.54 0.89 -8.62
N ALA A 597 30.78 1.19 -8.22
CA ALA A 597 31.95 0.50 -8.75
C ALA A 597 32.07 -0.93 -8.18
N PRO A 598 32.67 -1.87 -8.93
CA PRO A 598 33.07 -3.16 -8.36
C PRO A 598 34.14 -2.94 -7.29
N SER A 599 34.05 -3.70 -6.20
CA SER A 599 35.14 -3.76 -5.22
C SER A 599 36.40 -4.38 -5.86
N PRO A 600 37.60 -4.15 -5.29
CA PRO A 600 38.83 -4.74 -5.82
C PRO A 600 38.79 -6.27 -5.90
N ALA A 601 38.13 -6.93 -4.93
CA ALA A 601 37.98 -8.38 -4.92
C ALA A 601 37.05 -8.87 -6.03
N GLU A 602 35.88 -8.24 -6.20
CA GLU A 602 34.94 -8.55 -7.29
C GLU A 602 35.61 -8.35 -8.66
N LEU A 603 36.27 -7.21 -8.86
CA LEU A 603 36.95 -6.91 -10.12
C LEU A 603 38.04 -7.92 -10.45
N SER A 604 38.83 -8.33 -9.47
CA SER A 604 39.89 -9.34 -9.65
C SER A 604 39.31 -10.69 -10.05
N ILE A 605 38.28 -11.18 -9.34
CA ILE A 605 37.69 -12.50 -9.58
C ILE A 605 37.03 -12.54 -10.97
N LEU A 606 36.25 -11.51 -11.31
CA LEU A 606 35.52 -11.46 -12.58
C LEU A 606 36.46 -11.26 -13.77
N THR A 607 37.52 -10.45 -13.63
CA THR A 607 38.55 -10.30 -14.67
C THR A 607 39.27 -11.63 -14.90
N GLN A 608 39.67 -12.33 -13.84
CA GLN A 608 40.31 -13.65 -13.96
C GLN A 608 39.38 -14.66 -14.65
N HIS A 609 38.08 -14.67 -14.33
CA HIS A 609 37.11 -15.52 -15.01
C HIS A 609 37.08 -15.23 -16.52
N ILE A 610 37.00 -13.96 -16.91
CA ILE A 610 36.97 -13.54 -18.31
C ILE A 610 38.25 -13.96 -19.06
N GLU A 611 39.41 -13.71 -18.46
CA GLU A 611 40.72 -13.99 -19.08
C GLU A 611 41.01 -15.49 -19.21
N SER A 612 40.49 -16.30 -18.28
CA SER A 612 40.65 -17.76 -18.31
C SER A 612 39.70 -18.47 -19.26
N SER A 613 38.66 -17.79 -19.75
CA SER A 613 37.65 -18.39 -20.62
C SER A 613 38.11 -18.49 -22.07
N PRO A 614 37.95 -19.66 -22.73
CA PRO A 614 38.27 -19.83 -24.15
C PRO A 614 37.31 -19.07 -25.08
N ASN A 615 36.12 -18.72 -24.60
CA ASN A 615 35.12 -17.96 -25.34
C ASN A 615 34.80 -16.67 -24.59
N ARG A 616 35.26 -15.54 -25.13
CA ARG A 616 35.09 -14.21 -24.54
C ARG A 616 33.62 -13.79 -24.43
N ARG A 617 32.78 -14.16 -25.42
CA ARG A 617 31.34 -13.86 -25.40
C ARG A 617 30.66 -14.55 -24.23
N THR A 618 30.85 -15.87 -24.12
CA THR A 618 30.31 -16.66 -23.01
C THR A 618 30.80 -16.15 -21.66
N ALA A 619 32.05 -15.70 -21.56
CA ALA A 619 32.57 -15.13 -20.32
C ALA A 619 31.87 -13.82 -19.91
N PHE A 620 31.63 -12.92 -20.87
CA PHE A 620 30.91 -11.67 -20.63
C PHE A 620 29.44 -11.95 -20.28
N GLU A 621 28.79 -12.87 -20.98
CA GLU A 621 27.42 -13.34 -20.68
C GLU A 621 27.34 -13.92 -19.25
N ASN A 622 28.29 -14.76 -18.84
CA ASN A 622 28.33 -15.34 -17.49
C ASN A 622 28.47 -14.27 -16.40
N VAL A 623 29.32 -13.27 -16.62
CA VAL A 623 29.51 -12.16 -15.65
C VAL A 623 28.23 -11.32 -15.54
N ALA A 624 27.62 -10.96 -16.68
CA ALA A 624 26.33 -10.25 -16.68
C ALA A 624 25.23 -11.06 -15.98
N TRP A 625 25.13 -12.35 -16.30
CA TRP A 625 24.18 -13.28 -15.69
C TRP A 625 24.36 -13.39 -14.18
N ALA A 626 25.61 -13.50 -13.69
CA ALA A 626 25.92 -13.59 -12.27
C ALA A 626 25.51 -12.32 -11.51
N VAL A 627 25.74 -11.13 -12.10
CA VAL A 627 25.32 -9.86 -11.51
C VAL A 627 23.79 -9.75 -11.45
N LEU A 628 23.08 -10.10 -12.54
CA LEU A 628 21.61 -10.06 -12.58
C LEU A 628 20.94 -11.04 -11.61
N ASN A 629 21.60 -12.15 -11.28
CA ASN A 629 21.10 -13.13 -10.32
C ASN A 629 21.56 -12.86 -8.87
N SER A 630 22.27 -11.76 -8.62
CA SER A 630 22.69 -11.39 -7.27
C SER A 630 21.54 -10.81 -6.45
N ASN A 631 21.58 -11.01 -5.13
CA ASN A 631 20.63 -10.39 -4.21
C ASN A 631 20.67 -8.84 -4.29
N GLU A 632 21.83 -8.25 -4.57
CA GLU A 632 21.99 -6.80 -4.69
C GLU A 632 21.31 -6.23 -5.96
N PHE A 633 21.17 -7.04 -7.01
CA PHE A 633 20.41 -6.64 -8.18
C PHE A 633 18.90 -6.72 -7.93
N LEU A 634 18.43 -7.84 -7.39
CA LEU A 634 17.00 -8.14 -7.21
C LEU A 634 16.36 -7.44 -6.01
N LEU A 635 17.18 -7.08 -5.01
CA LEU A 635 16.77 -6.33 -3.83
C LEU A 635 17.43 -4.96 -3.85
N TYR A 636 16.70 -3.95 -3.41
CA TYR A 636 17.28 -2.64 -3.12
C TYR A 636 17.06 -2.31 -1.65
N ARG A 637 18.07 -1.63 -1.11
CA ARG A 637 18.21 -1.31 0.30
C ARG A 637 17.75 0.10 0.56
#